data_AF-A0A0G2ELP3-F1
#
_entry.id   AF-A0A0G2ELP3-F1
#
_cell.length_a   1.000
_cell.length_b   1.000
_cell.length_c   1.000
_cell.angle_alpha   90.00
_cell.angle_beta   90.00
_cell.angle_gamma   90.00
#
_symmetry.space_group_name_H-M   'P 1'
#
loop_
_entity.id
_entity.type
_entity.pdbx_description
1 polymer ?
#
loop_
_entity_poly.entity_id
_entity_poly.type
_entity_poly.pdbx_seq_one_letter_code
_entity_poly.pdbx_strand_id
1 'polypeptide(L)'
;MYFSKLVGTVAAALSLVTPSIAASIKREPAQKRHGDGKIAPKVFIVSMFDPEAEVWWGIPEFDILGKNITVPGFSMLYPDAHCTADGDICQIVIGESEINAAASMSALVYSGVFDLTKTYFLVAGIAGVNPKISTTGSVSFAKYAIQVALQYEFDAREIPDNFTTGYVPQGAESPTEYPTSIYGTEVFEVNEALRDYAIGFASSAKLNDSDAAIAYRAHYGDGIYAAATKEPSVVACDVATSDVYYSGALLSEAFENTTTLFTNGSGVYCATAQEDNASLEVLVRSTLANLTDFSRIIIMRTFSDFDRPYPGESVLDNLFYADQGAFEPAIQNIYYAGLRVVTGIINGWGEVFEAGVTPTNYIGDIFASLGGTPDFGLPEDYITSDASSTKKRSLTRRGIEGKKGKKEGGHFPSSLKSRVLHCRLGQYPDIFYPCLRFRSAPQLILDKLPMTLNEALEEEITSINAIYNPSTVEIVTDNAGDTVTILSLPNTSFSFRISFPGTYPDLPPQIHGIASVAEHRKGEGKAAAELLRNIIARVWVSGQVCLFDLIEEARSQLEELGEDTHGSTNDDPDAQKAVEEKFVTAKPGSTASNDIVIDPSAALLPSGVNPPSWILSDPLSVNKSTFLAHCVPCDNKSLASTYITHLLSTNKKVATATHNISAWRLKEPDTGVVVQDSDDDGETAAGGRLLHLMQLMDAWNVVVVVTRWYGGVKLGPERFRCINGVAKEALVKGRFCKEENTGKKGKK
;
A
#
# COMPACT_ATOMS: atom_id res chain seq x y z
N MET A 1 4.69 51.31 -62.68
CA MET A 1 3.70 51.04 -63.74
C MET A 1 3.61 49.54 -63.94
N TYR A 2 2.38 49.02 -63.89
CA TYR A 2 1.98 47.66 -64.28
C TYR A 2 2.59 47.24 -65.63
N PHE A 3 2.93 45.96 -65.80
CA PHE A 3 2.68 45.11 -67.00
C PHE A 3 3.22 43.70 -66.68
N SER A 4 2.40 42.81 -66.12
CA SER A 4 1.51 41.84 -66.81
C SER A 4 2.22 40.69 -67.55
N LYS A 5 2.09 39.49 -66.96
CA LYS A 5 1.74 38.15 -67.51
C LYS A 5 2.42 37.73 -68.85
N LEU A 6 2.90 36.51 -69.05
CA LEU A 6 2.33 35.21 -68.70
C LEU A 6 3.35 34.07 -68.95
N VAL A 7 3.48 33.21 -67.94
CA VAL A 7 3.72 31.74 -67.86
C VAL A 7 4.38 30.97 -69.03
N GLY A 8 5.39 30.17 -68.66
CA GLY A 8 5.94 29.03 -69.42
C GLY A 8 6.82 28.12 -68.55
N THR A 9 6.16 27.16 -67.91
CA THR A 9 6.54 26.02 -67.05
C THR A 9 7.86 25.26 -67.28
N VAL A 10 8.54 25.03 -66.13
CA VAL A 10 9.18 23.81 -65.59
C VAL A 10 10.50 23.28 -66.19
N ALA A 11 11.56 23.36 -65.37
CA ALA A 11 12.54 22.28 -65.23
C ALA A 11 13.21 22.28 -63.82
N ALA A 12 13.10 21.12 -63.18
CA ALA A 12 14.03 20.42 -62.29
C ALA A 12 14.75 21.15 -61.13
N ALA A 13 14.51 20.58 -59.94
CA ALA A 13 15.11 20.86 -58.66
C ALA A 13 16.57 20.34 -58.54
N LEU A 14 17.38 21.04 -57.75
CA LEU A 14 18.11 20.45 -56.62
C LEU A 14 18.57 21.56 -55.63
N SER A 15 18.03 21.46 -54.41
CA SER A 15 18.61 21.80 -53.10
C SER A 15 19.65 22.93 -52.99
N LEU A 16 19.25 24.04 -52.36
CA LEU A 16 20.12 24.96 -51.63
C LEU A 16 19.67 25.03 -50.17
N VAL A 17 20.62 24.72 -49.28
CA VAL A 17 20.56 24.91 -47.84
C VAL A 17 20.64 26.40 -47.54
N THR A 18 19.72 26.92 -46.71
CA THR A 18 19.90 28.19 -45.99
C THR A 18 19.53 27.99 -44.52
N PRO A 19 20.25 28.67 -43.59
CA PRO A 19 20.32 28.28 -42.19
C PRO A 19 19.02 28.62 -41.44
N SER A 20 18.53 27.65 -40.67
CA SER A 20 17.39 27.85 -39.77
C SER A 20 17.85 28.71 -38.59
N ILE A 21 17.27 29.89 -38.48
CA ILE A 21 17.39 30.76 -37.31
C ILE A 21 16.75 30.00 -36.15
N ALA A 22 17.57 29.62 -35.16
CA ALA A 22 17.09 29.08 -33.91
C ALA A 22 16.24 30.16 -33.21
N ALA A 23 14.92 30.07 -33.36
CA ALA A 23 14.00 30.78 -32.50
C ALA A 23 14.17 30.20 -31.10
N SER A 24 14.93 30.92 -30.28
CA SER A 24 15.06 30.69 -28.85
C SER A 24 13.65 30.59 -28.28
N ILE A 25 13.25 29.37 -27.88
CA ILE A 25 12.12 29.18 -26.99
C ILE A 25 12.56 29.86 -25.71
N LYS A 26 12.06 31.08 -25.47
CA LYS A 26 12.09 31.68 -24.15
C LYS A 26 11.29 30.73 -23.26
N ARG A 27 12.00 29.85 -22.54
CA ARG A 27 11.50 29.33 -21.27
C ARG A 27 11.13 30.58 -20.48
N GLU A 28 9.88 30.68 -20.07
CA GLU A 28 9.59 31.56 -18.95
C GLU A 28 10.56 31.14 -17.84
N PRO A 29 11.36 32.08 -17.32
CA PRO A 29 12.20 31.76 -16.18
C PRO A 29 11.27 31.22 -15.10
N ALA A 30 11.65 30.10 -14.48
CA ALA A 30 11.05 29.65 -13.24
C ALA A 30 10.83 30.89 -12.39
N GLN A 31 9.57 31.17 -12.09
CA GLN A 31 9.16 32.38 -11.41
C GLN A 31 10.06 32.50 -10.20
N LYS A 32 10.97 33.48 -10.19
CA LYS A 32 11.66 33.85 -8.96
C LYS A 32 10.52 34.25 -8.03
N ARG A 33 10.15 33.36 -7.11
CA ARG A 33 9.33 33.72 -5.96
C ARG A 33 10.18 34.69 -5.16
N HIS A 34 10.05 35.97 -5.47
CA HIS A 34 10.34 37.04 -4.55
C HIS A 34 9.16 37.11 -3.59
N GLY A 35 9.27 36.35 -2.51
CA GLY A 35 8.71 36.67 -1.21
C GLY A 35 9.87 36.58 -0.22
N ASP A 36 10.06 37.61 0.59
CA ASP A 36 11.12 37.67 1.60
C ASP A 36 10.99 36.50 2.59
N GLY A 37 12.05 35.68 2.69
CA GLY A 37 12.20 34.61 3.69
C GLY A 37 11.73 33.22 3.23
N LYS A 38 12.62 32.23 3.33
CA LYS A 38 12.23 30.81 3.37
C LYS A 38 11.39 30.58 4.64
N ILE A 39 10.48 29.62 4.62
CA ILE A 39 9.78 29.20 5.85
C ILE A 39 10.79 28.46 6.71
N ALA A 40 10.92 28.81 7.99
CA ALA A 40 11.93 28.25 8.89
C ALA A 40 11.26 27.54 10.07
N PRO A 41 10.75 26.31 9.89
CA PRO A 41 10.05 25.61 10.95
C PRO A 41 10.99 25.32 12.11
N LYS A 42 10.52 25.53 13.33
CA LYS A 42 11.18 25.05 14.54
C LYS A 42 11.03 23.54 14.65
N VAL A 43 9.83 23.03 14.33
CA VAL A 43 9.50 21.60 14.32
C VAL A 43 8.87 21.21 12.99
N PHE A 44 9.30 20.09 12.43
CA PHE A 44 8.68 19.42 11.30
C PHE A 44 8.22 18.03 11.76
N ILE A 45 6.91 17.83 11.83
CA ILE A 45 6.27 16.55 12.12
C ILE A 45 6.24 15.74 10.82
N VAL A 46 6.71 14.50 10.89
CA VAL A 46 6.75 13.60 9.74
C VAL A 46 5.84 12.42 10.05
N SER A 47 4.73 12.35 9.33
CA SER A 47 3.73 11.27 9.37
C SER A 47 3.82 10.44 8.08
N MET A 48 3.29 9.22 8.07
CA MET A 48 3.42 8.30 6.94
C MET A 48 2.13 8.16 6.15
N PHE A 49 0.97 8.24 6.82
CA PHE A 49 -0.36 8.16 6.22
C PHE A 49 -1.42 8.97 7.00
N ASP A 50 -2.64 9.06 6.49
CA ASP A 50 -3.67 10.00 6.95
C ASP A 50 -4.01 9.89 8.46
N PRO A 51 -4.39 8.73 9.03
CA PRO A 51 -4.62 8.58 10.47
C PRO A 51 -3.52 9.14 11.38
N GLU A 52 -2.25 8.95 11.04
CA GLU A 52 -1.15 9.52 11.83
C GLU A 52 -1.03 11.04 11.69
N ALA A 53 -1.48 11.57 10.55
CA ALA A 53 -1.44 12.99 10.26
C ALA A 53 -2.61 13.73 10.90
N GLU A 54 -3.81 13.15 10.80
CA GLU A 54 -5.09 13.70 11.21
C GLU A 54 -5.19 13.99 12.70
N VAL A 55 -4.47 13.24 13.55
CA VAL A 55 -4.44 13.49 15.00
C VAL A 55 -3.80 14.84 15.39
N TRP A 56 -3.14 15.49 14.46
CA TRP A 56 -2.57 16.83 14.63
C TRP A 56 -3.51 17.95 14.15
N TRP A 57 -4.62 17.61 13.51
CA TRP A 57 -5.53 18.56 12.86
C TRP A 57 -6.64 19.00 13.79
N GLY A 58 -6.99 20.29 13.77
CA GLY A 58 -8.09 20.83 14.58
C GLY A 58 -7.86 20.78 16.10
N ILE A 59 -6.61 20.58 16.54
CA ILE A 59 -6.25 20.56 17.97
C ILE A 59 -6.25 21.98 18.56
N PRO A 60 -6.51 22.14 19.87
CA PRO A 60 -6.60 23.47 20.49
C PRO A 60 -5.24 24.16 20.68
N GLU A 61 -4.12 23.42 20.68
CA GLU A 61 -2.80 23.97 20.95
C GLU A 61 -2.21 24.76 19.76
N PHE A 62 -2.45 24.31 18.54
CA PHE A 62 -2.05 25.01 17.32
C PHE A 62 -2.88 24.55 16.12
N ASP A 63 -3.00 25.42 15.12
CA ASP A 63 -3.65 25.10 13.84
C ASP A 63 -2.59 24.77 12.79
N ILE A 64 -2.31 23.47 12.60
CA ILE A 64 -1.32 23.00 11.62
C ILE A 64 -1.76 23.22 10.17
N LEU A 65 -3.06 23.45 9.92
CA LEU A 65 -3.63 23.68 8.60
C LEU A 65 -3.67 25.17 8.23
N GLY A 66 -3.05 26.04 9.03
CA GLY A 66 -3.04 27.49 8.80
C GLY A 66 -2.38 27.90 7.47
N LYS A 67 -1.49 27.08 6.92
CA LYS A 67 -0.81 27.31 5.65
C LYS A 67 -0.43 26.00 4.94
N ASN A 68 -0.96 25.80 3.74
CA ASN A 68 -0.60 24.66 2.88
C ASN A 68 0.50 25.04 1.89
N ILE A 69 1.47 24.15 1.72
CA ILE A 69 2.67 24.36 0.92
C ILE A 69 2.88 23.15 0.02
N THR A 70 2.50 23.31 -1.25
CA THR A 70 2.75 22.29 -2.27
C THR A 70 4.21 22.31 -2.71
N VAL A 71 4.88 21.17 -2.67
CA VAL A 71 6.27 21.01 -3.13
C VAL A 71 6.34 19.99 -4.26
N PRO A 72 6.89 20.34 -5.44
CA PRO A 72 7.13 19.37 -6.50
C PRO A 72 8.02 18.21 -6.02
N GLY A 73 7.53 16.99 -6.19
CA GLY A 73 8.22 15.77 -5.77
C GLY A 73 7.66 15.13 -4.50
N PHE A 74 6.75 15.79 -3.78
CA PHE A 74 5.92 15.11 -2.78
C PHE A 74 5.03 14.04 -3.43
N SER A 75 4.59 13.08 -2.61
CA SER A 75 3.64 12.05 -3.02
C SER A 75 2.43 12.66 -3.72
N MET A 76 1.95 12.01 -4.78
CA MET A 76 0.72 12.44 -5.47
C MET A 76 -0.52 12.29 -4.59
N LEU A 77 -0.46 11.45 -3.55
CA LEU A 77 -1.51 11.31 -2.54
C LEU A 77 -1.42 12.42 -1.49
N TYR A 78 -0.20 12.90 -1.20
CA TYR A 78 0.08 13.88 -0.16
C TYR A 78 0.94 15.02 -0.71
N PRO A 79 0.39 15.88 -1.61
CA PRO A 79 1.18 16.85 -2.36
C PRO A 79 1.59 18.10 -1.54
N ASP A 80 1.10 18.22 -0.30
CA ASP A 80 1.23 19.40 0.54
C ASP A 80 1.95 19.11 1.86
N ALA A 81 2.74 20.08 2.32
CA ALA A 81 3.10 20.23 3.72
C ALA A 81 2.15 21.25 4.37
N HIS A 82 1.70 20.96 5.58
CA HIS A 82 0.81 21.81 6.37
C HIS A 82 1.61 22.51 7.45
N CYS A 83 1.46 23.82 7.60
CA CYS A 83 2.13 24.58 8.66
C CYS A 83 1.18 25.49 9.40
N THR A 84 1.55 25.81 10.64
CA THR A 84 0.96 26.92 11.39
C THR A 84 1.10 28.23 10.61
N ALA A 85 0.21 29.19 10.89
CA ALA A 85 0.16 30.46 10.16
C ALA A 85 1.49 31.25 10.22
N ASP A 86 2.23 31.13 11.32
CA ASP A 86 3.57 31.69 11.52
C ASP A 86 4.70 30.83 10.92
N GLY A 87 4.41 29.57 10.57
CA GLY A 87 5.35 28.62 9.98
C GLY A 87 6.31 27.98 10.99
N ASP A 88 6.09 28.15 12.29
CA ASP A 88 6.95 27.59 13.35
C ASP A 88 6.81 26.07 13.47
N ILE A 89 5.63 25.51 13.20
CA ILE A 89 5.37 24.07 13.21
C ILE A 89 4.83 23.69 11.83
N CYS A 90 5.44 22.68 11.23
CA CYS A 90 5.02 22.10 9.96
C CYS A 90 4.83 20.59 10.08
N GLN A 91 4.08 20.02 9.15
CA GLN A 91 3.80 18.60 9.03
C GLN A 91 3.85 18.19 7.56
N ILE A 92 4.35 16.98 7.29
CA ILE A 92 4.30 16.32 5.99
C ILE A 92 3.83 14.88 6.17
N VAL A 93 3.05 14.37 5.21
CA VAL A 93 2.76 12.94 5.06
C VAL A 93 3.66 12.39 3.96
N ILE A 94 4.62 11.54 4.31
CA ILE A 94 5.68 11.10 3.38
C ILE A 94 5.28 9.90 2.51
N GLY A 95 4.20 9.20 2.88
CA GLY A 95 3.80 7.93 2.29
C GLY A 95 4.52 6.74 2.93
N GLU A 96 3.84 5.60 2.93
CA GLU A 96 4.32 4.35 3.53
C GLU A 96 5.41 3.69 2.67
N SER A 97 6.27 2.90 3.32
CA SER A 97 7.46 2.22 2.77
C SER A 97 8.61 3.16 2.37
N GLU A 98 9.81 2.59 2.38
CA GLU A 98 11.10 3.27 2.21
C GLU A 98 11.17 4.14 0.95
N ILE A 99 10.60 3.68 -0.17
CA ILE A 99 10.69 4.40 -1.44
C ILE A 99 9.92 5.73 -1.38
N ASN A 100 8.69 5.71 -0.86
CA ASN A 100 7.90 6.93 -0.72
C ASN A 100 8.54 7.87 0.30
N ALA A 101 8.95 7.33 1.44
CA ALA A 101 9.65 8.06 2.49
C ALA A 101 10.88 8.80 1.93
N ALA A 102 11.76 8.10 1.22
CA ALA A 102 12.96 8.70 0.63
C ALA A 102 12.63 9.76 -0.44
N ALA A 103 11.62 9.50 -1.29
CA ALA A 103 11.23 10.43 -2.36
C ALA A 103 10.65 11.74 -1.80
N SER A 104 9.67 11.64 -0.90
CA SER A 104 8.98 12.77 -0.27
C SER A 104 9.94 13.58 0.61
N MET A 105 10.76 12.92 1.43
CA MET A 105 11.77 13.59 2.26
C MET A 105 12.83 14.29 1.39
N SER A 106 13.28 13.67 0.30
CA SER A 106 14.23 14.31 -0.63
C SER A 106 13.63 15.56 -1.26
N ALA A 107 12.37 15.49 -1.69
CA ALA A 107 11.67 16.65 -2.22
C ALA A 107 11.54 17.76 -1.17
N LEU A 108 11.29 17.42 0.10
CA LEU A 108 11.17 18.38 1.20
C LEU A 108 12.47 19.15 1.39
N VAL A 109 13.57 18.43 1.64
CA VAL A 109 14.85 19.03 2.04
C VAL A 109 15.53 19.78 0.89
N TYR A 110 15.34 19.33 -0.36
CA TYR A 110 15.96 19.96 -1.54
C TYR A 110 15.04 20.96 -2.27
N SER A 111 13.81 21.18 -1.79
CA SER A 111 12.86 22.12 -2.40
C SER A 111 13.36 23.56 -2.47
N GLY A 112 14.19 23.97 -1.50
CA GLY A 112 14.56 25.37 -1.29
C GLY A 112 13.44 26.26 -0.77
N VAL A 113 12.25 25.71 -0.49
CA VAL A 113 11.09 26.41 0.07
C VAL A 113 11.27 26.64 1.58
N PHE A 114 11.88 25.67 2.25
CA PHE A 114 12.13 25.70 3.68
C PHE A 114 13.60 26.00 3.99
N ASP A 115 13.84 26.66 5.11
CA ASP A 115 15.12 26.71 5.82
C ASP A 115 15.06 25.72 6.98
N LEU A 116 15.72 24.58 6.80
CA LEU A 116 15.64 23.45 7.72
C LEU A 116 16.88 23.33 8.62
N THR A 117 17.75 24.35 8.61
CA THR A 117 19.08 24.30 9.25
C THR A 117 19.03 24.26 10.77
N LYS A 118 17.92 24.69 11.38
CA LYS A 118 17.68 24.60 12.84
C LYS A 118 16.44 23.76 13.19
N THR A 119 15.80 23.13 12.20
CA THR A 119 14.54 22.43 12.38
C THR A 119 14.73 21.12 13.13
N TYR A 120 13.84 20.84 14.08
CA TYR A 120 13.70 19.51 14.68
C TYR A 120 12.75 18.67 13.85
N PHE A 121 13.20 17.48 13.45
CA PHE A 121 12.36 16.50 12.78
C PHE A 121 11.81 15.54 13.82
N LEU A 122 10.49 15.52 13.96
CA LEU A 122 9.78 14.54 14.78
C LEU A 122 9.14 13.52 13.82
N VAL A 123 9.83 12.40 13.61
CA VAL A 123 9.30 11.26 12.86
C VAL A 123 8.35 10.53 13.80
N ALA A 124 7.04 10.63 13.55
CA ALA A 124 5.99 10.23 14.47
C ALA A 124 4.93 9.40 13.77
N GLY A 125 4.96 8.09 14.04
CA GLY A 125 4.01 7.15 13.47
C GLY A 125 3.72 5.97 14.38
N ILE A 126 2.90 5.04 13.91
CA ILE A 126 2.67 3.75 14.57
C ILE A 126 3.79 2.75 14.24
N ALA A 127 3.79 1.64 14.97
CA ALA A 127 4.70 0.51 14.81
C ALA A 127 4.09 -0.76 15.42
N GLY A 128 4.56 -1.93 14.99
CA GLY A 128 4.39 -3.16 15.76
C GLY A 128 5.38 -3.19 16.94
N VAL A 129 5.02 -3.92 18.01
CA VAL A 129 5.83 -4.02 19.23
C VAL A 129 6.34 -5.42 19.50
N ASN A 130 7.60 -5.53 19.92
CA ASN A 130 8.14 -6.76 20.48
C ASN A 130 7.58 -6.98 21.91
N PRO A 131 6.79 -8.04 22.14
CA PRO A 131 6.16 -8.31 23.44
C PRO A 131 7.16 -8.62 24.58
N LYS A 132 8.43 -8.89 24.25
CA LYS A 132 9.49 -9.06 25.27
C LYS A 132 9.87 -7.74 25.94
N ILE A 133 9.70 -6.62 25.24
CA ILE A 133 10.24 -5.31 25.65
C ILE A 133 9.14 -4.38 26.13
N SER A 134 8.03 -4.31 25.39
CA SER A 134 6.95 -3.36 25.67
C SER A 134 5.58 -3.93 25.29
N THR A 135 4.58 -3.07 25.22
CA THR A 135 3.17 -3.41 25.09
C THR A 135 2.43 -2.44 24.17
N THR A 136 1.33 -2.89 23.57
CA THR A 136 0.50 -2.06 22.70
C THR A 136 -0.04 -0.82 23.42
N GLY A 137 -0.27 0.24 22.67
CA GLY A 137 -0.57 1.59 23.17
C GLY A 137 0.65 2.34 23.75
N SER A 138 1.76 1.69 24.07
CA SER A 138 2.96 2.40 24.56
C SER A 138 3.61 3.25 23.45
N VAL A 139 4.46 4.19 23.87
CA VAL A 139 5.20 5.09 22.98
C VAL A 139 6.70 4.88 23.16
N SER A 140 7.43 4.62 22.09
CA SER A 140 8.88 4.49 22.11
C SER A 140 9.60 5.69 21.50
N PHE A 141 10.84 5.91 21.98
CA PHE A 141 11.79 6.82 21.38
C PHE A 141 13.09 6.10 21.08
N ALA A 142 13.46 6.04 19.80
CA ALA A 142 14.61 5.27 19.32
C ALA A 142 15.91 6.07 19.37
N LYS A 143 17.00 5.37 19.65
CA LYS A 143 18.37 5.83 19.44
C LYS A 143 18.92 5.32 18.11
N TYR A 144 18.57 4.10 17.73
CA TYR A 144 18.95 3.49 16.46
C TYR A 144 17.74 3.23 15.57
N ALA A 145 17.95 3.36 14.26
CA ALA A 145 17.11 2.78 13.23
C ALA A 145 17.93 1.75 12.44
N ILE A 146 17.47 0.50 12.41
CA ILE A 146 18.22 -0.64 11.88
C ILE A 146 17.48 -1.22 10.68
N GLN A 147 18.12 -1.29 9.53
CA GLN A 147 17.55 -1.91 8.34
C GLN A 147 17.75 -3.43 8.42
N VAL A 148 16.76 -4.13 8.95
CA VAL A 148 16.87 -5.57 9.24
C VAL A 148 16.61 -6.44 8.03
N ALA A 149 15.94 -5.93 6.99
CA ALA A 149 15.63 -6.69 5.78
C ALA A 149 16.71 -6.58 4.69
N LEU A 150 17.70 -5.68 4.83
CA LEU A 150 18.79 -5.51 3.85
C LEU A 150 19.88 -6.59 4.02
N GLN A 151 19.52 -7.82 3.66
CA GLN A 151 20.34 -9.02 3.81
C GLN A 151 20.17 -9.92 2.57
N TYR A 152 20.97 -10.98 2.46
CA TYR A 152 20.59 -12.11 1.62
C TYR A 152 19.43 -12.87 2.27
N GLU A 153 18.51 -13.40 1.47
CA GLU A 153 17.39 -14.19 1.96
C GLU A 153 17.35 -15.53 1.21
N PHE A 154 17.23 -16.62 1.98
CA PHE A 154 16.81 -17.92 1.47
C PHE A 154 15.28 -18.05 1.59
N ASP A 155 14.65 -18.72 0.62
CA ASP A 155 13.27 -19.16 0.77
C ASP A 155 13.11 -19.92 2.09
N ALA A 156 12.10 -19.58 2.89
CA ALA A 156 11.93 -20.13 4.23
C ALA A 156 11.82 -21.67 4.26
N ARG A 157 11.47 -22.31 3.15
CA ARG A 157 11.37 -23.78 3.01
C ARG A 157 12.70 -24.44 2.66
N GLU A 158 13.68 -23.65 2.25
CA GLU A 158 15.01 -24.08 1.78
C GLU A 158 16.13 -23.56 2.68
N ILE A 159 15.80 -23.08 3.89
CA ILE A 159 16.79 -22.67 4.90
C ILE A 159 17.69 -23.88 5.19
N PRO A 160 19.04 -23.73 5.08
CA PRO A 160 19.96 -24.79 5.44
C PRO A 160 19.78 -25.27 6.88
N ASP A 161 19.87 -26.59 7.13
CA ASP A 161 19.66 -27.21 8.45
C ASP A 161 20.54 -26.62 9.57
N ASN A 162 21.67 -26.00 9.22
CA ASN A 162 22.61 -25.39 10.17
C ASN A 162 22.33 -23.90 10.45
N PHE A 163 21.33 -23.29 9.82
CA PHE A 163 20.96 -21.89 10.02
C PHE A 163 19.66 -21.77 10.82
N THR A 164 19.57 -20.75 11.66
CA THR A 164 18.37 -20.44 12.46
C THR A 164 17.41 -19.48 11.75
N THR A 165 17.85 -18.86 10.67
CA THR A 165 17.06 -17.92 9.85
C THR A 165 17.52 -17.99 8.39
N GLY A 166 16.63 -17.63 7.46
CA GLY A 166 16.94 -17.46 6.05
C GLY A 166 17.70 -16.16 5.74
N TYR A 167 17.80 -15.24 6.71
CA TYR A 167 18.47 -13.95 6.55
C TYR A 167 19.96 -14.06 6.87
N VAL A 168 20.81 -13.65 5.93
CA VAL A 168 22.27 -13.64 6.08
C VAL A 168 22.82 -12.27 5.72
N PRO A 169 23.58 -11.59 6.61
CA PRO A 169 24.11 -10.26 6.33
C PRO A 169 24.91 -10.17 5.03
N GLN A 170 24.84 -9.01 4.37
CA GLN A 170 25.47 -8.83 3.06
C GLN A 170 26.99 -9.08 3.10
N GLY A 171 27.45 -10.04 2.30
CA GLY A 171 28.85 -10.46 2.23
C GLY A 171 29.31 -11.43 3.33
N ALA A 172 28.42 -11.84 4.24
CA ALA A 172 28.68 -12.89 5.22
C ALA A 172 28.37 -14.30 4.66
N GLU A 173 28.87 -15.34 5.33
CA GLU A 173 28.56 -16.75 5.01
C GLU A 173 27.68 -17.42 6.09
N SER A 174 27.34 -16.70 7.17
CA SER A 174 26.50 -17.17 8.29
C SER A 174 25.60 -16.04 8.82
N PRO A 175 24.38 -16.34 9.32
CA PRO A 175 23.50 -15.33 9.96
C PRO A 175 24.11 -14.61 11.17
N THR A 176 25.16 -15.18 11.78
CA THR A 176 25.79 -14.65 13.00
C THR A 176 27.01 -13.77 12.74
N GLU A 177 27.39 -13.59 11.48
CA GLU A 177 28.57 -12.82 11.07
C GLU A 177 28.18 -11.40 10.69
N TYR A 178 28.99 -10.42 11.10
CA TYR A 178 28.77 -9.02 10.74
C TYR A 178 28.87 -8.83 9.21
N PRO A 179 28.05 -7.97 8.58
CA PRO A 179 28.12 -7.74 7.14
C PRO A 179 29.49 -7.21 6.72
N THR A 180 30.01 -7.71 5.60
CA THR A 180 31.28 -7.26 5.00
C THR A 180 31.07 -6.45 3.72
N SER A 181 29.83 -6.42 3.21
CA SER A 181 29.42 -5.62 2.07
C SER A 181 28.42 -4.55 2.50
N ILE A 182 28.93 -3.48 3.10
CA ILE A 182 28.14 -2.35 3.59
C ILE A 182 27.64 -1.46 2.43
N TYR A 183 26.38 -1.03 2.52
CA TYR A 183 25.67 -0.14 1.59
C TYR A 183 25.46 1.27 2.16
N GLY A 184 25.51 1.42 3.50
CA GLY A 184 25.45 2.72 4.19
C GLY A 184 24.16 2.98 4.97
N THR A 185 23.18 2.10 4.83
CA THR A 185 21.81 2.28 5.39
C THR A 185 21.46 1.22 6.42
N GLU A 186 22.42 0.36 6.78
CA GLU A 186 22.24 -0.74 7.74
C GLU A 186 21.85 -0.22 9.13
N VAL A 187 22.52 0.83 9.61
CA VAL A 187 22.28 1.43 10.93
C VAL A 187 22.47 2.94 10.86
N PHE A 188 21.52 3.65 11.45
CA PHE A 188 21.66 5.07 11.79
C PHE A 188 21.52 5.24 13.31
N GLU A 189 22.34 6.12 13.88
CA GLU A 189 22.24 6.54 15.29
C GLU A 189 21.82 8.01 15.37
N VAL A 190 20.77 8.31 16.14
CA VAL A 190 20.31 9.69 16.41
C VAL A 190 20.77 10.18 17.78
N ASN A 191 20.58 11.47 18.04
CA ASN A 191 21.06 12.14 19.24
C ASN A 191 20.38 11.62 20.52
N GLU A 192 21.13 10.89 21.33
CA GLU A 192 20.63 10.25 22.55
C GLU A 192 20.15 11.28 23.59
N ALA A 193 20.90 12.37 23.78
CA ALA A 193 20.51 13.42 24.71
C ALA A 193 19.19 14.08 24.30
N LEU A 194 18.97 14.26 22.99
CA LEU A 194 17.70 14.79 22.47
C LEU A 194 16.54 13.79 22.65
N ARG A 195 16.79 12.50 22.41
CA ARG A 195 15.83 11.42 22.72
C ARG A 195 15.39 11.49 24.19
N ASP A 196 16.34 11.71 25.11
CA ASP A 196 16.04 11.78 26.55
C ASP A 196 15.21 13.00 26.93
N TYR A 197 15.43 14.16 26.29
CA TYR A 197 14.52 15.30 26.40
C TYR A 197 13.11 14.95 25.93
N ALA A 198 12.99 14.28 24.77
CA ALA A 198 11.69 13.88 24.22
C ALA A 198 10.95 12.91 25.15
N ILE A 199 11.64 11.90 25.69
CA ILE A 199 11.10 11.00 26.71
C ILE A 199 10.65 11.79 27.94
N GLY A 200 11.48 12.73 28.43
CA GLY A 200 11.14 13.56 29.58
C GLY A 200 9.85 14.36 29.39
N PHE A 201 9.65 14.94 28.20
CA PHE A 201 8.40 15.63 27.86
C PHE A 201 7.22 14.66 27.74
N ALA A 202 7.38 13.60 26.95
CA ALA A 202 6.34 12.61 26.66
C ALA A 202 5.86 11.86 27.90
N SER A 203 6.74 11.65 28.90
CA SER A 203 6.39 10.97 30.15
C SER A 203 5.34 11.71 31.00
N SER A 204 5.06 12.97 30.69
CA SER A 204 3.96 13.73 31.31
C SER A 204 2.60 13.50 30.64
N ALA A 205 2.55 12.80 29.51
CA ALA A 205 1.32 12.47 28.81
C ALA A 205 0.54 11.38 29.56
N LYS A 206 -0.79 11.50 29.53
CA LYS A 206 -1.66 10.40 29.89
C LYS A 206 -1.97 9.63 28.60
N LEU A 207 -1.34 8.47 28.45
CA LEU A 207 -1.55 7.62 27.28
C LEU A 207 -2.95 6.97 27.35
N ASN A 208 -3.57 6.84 26.19
CA ASN A 208 -4.83 6.16 25.97
C ASN A 208 -4.62 4.65 25.80
N ASP A 209 -5.70 3.93 26.06
CA ASP A 209 -5.77 2.48 26.00
C ASP A 209 -7.20 2.04 25.65
N SER A 210 -7.40 0.75 25.36
CA SER A 210 -8.74 0.18 25.11
C SER A 210 -8.95 -1.12 25.88
N ASP A 211 -10.21 -1.40 26.23
CA ASP A 211 -10.57 -2.67 26.89
C ASP A 211 -10.21 -3.89 26.03
N ALA A 212 -10.32 -3.76 24.70
CA ALA A 212 -9.93 -4.80 23.75
C ALA A 212 -8.41 -5.05 23.77
N ALA A 213 -7.60 -3.99 23.79
CA ALA A 213 -6.15 -4.11 23.93
C ALA A 213 -5.75 -4.71 25.28
N ILE A 214 -6.41 -4.31 26.38
CA ILE A 214 -6.18 -4.90 27.72
C ILE A 214 -6.46 -6.41 27.68
N ALA A 215 -7.59 -6.81 27.10
CA ALA A 215 -7.96 -8.21 26.97
C ALA A 215 -6.96 -9.01 26.12
N TYR A 216 -6.55 -8.47 24.97
CA TYR A 216 -5.59 -9.14 24.08
C TYR A 216 -4.23 -9.35 24.76
N ARG A 217 -3.71 -8.31 25.43
CA ARG A 217 -2.45 -8.35 26.17
C ARG A 217 -2.42 -9.39 27.28
N ALA A 218 -3.57 -9.69 27.90
CA ALA A 218 -3.64 -10.69 28.97
C ALA A 218 -3.20 -12.09 28.51
N HIS A 219 -3.26 -12.40 27.22
CA HIS A 219 -2.77 -13.67 26.66
C HIS A 219 -1.25 -13.83 26.71
N TYR A 220 -0.49 -12.73 26.88
CA TYR A 220 0.98 -12.75 26.99
C TYR A 220 1.50 -12.94 28.43
N GLY A 221 0.62 -13.19 29.42
CA GLY A 221 0.89 -13.13 30.87
C GLY A 221 2.02 -13.97 31.46
N ASP A 222 2.64 -14.87 30.70
CA ASP A 222 3.60 -15.85 31.23
C ASP A 222 5.03 -15.64 30.69
N GLY A 223 6.01 -15.79 31.58
CA GLY A 223 7.42 -15.93 31.24
C GLY A 223 8.04 -14.67 30.61
N ILE A 224 8.57 -14.82 29.39
CA ILE A 224 9.39 -13.80 28.71
C ILE A 224 8.59 -12.60 28.18
N TYR A 225 7.25 -12.67 28.17
CA TYR A 225 6.37 -11.62 27.66
C TYR A 225 5.67 -10.82 28.77
N ALA A 226 6.20 -10.85 30.00
CA ALA A 226 5.63 -10.09 31.11
C ALA A 226 5.48 -8.58 30.81
N ALA A 227 6.34 -8.01 29.96
CA ALA A 227 6.24 -6.61 29.53
C ALA A 227 4.95 -6.32 28.73
N ALA A 228 4.52 -7.25 27.87
CA ALA A 228 3.32 -7.11 27.04
C ALA A 228 2.03 -6.94 27.85
N THR A 229 2.00 -7.38 29.11
CA THR A 229 0.79 -7.30 29.94
C THR A 229 0.61 -6.00 30.72
N LYS A 230 1.58 -5.09 30.63
CA LYS A 230 1.56 -3.82 31.36
C LYS A 230 0.63 -2.81 30.71
N GLU A 231 0.30 -1.77 31.46
CA GLU A 231 -0.35 -0.57 30.93
C GLU A 231 0.61 0.21 30.00
N PRO A 232 0.07 1.02 29.07
CA PRO A 232 0.86 1.83 28.16
C PRO A 232 1.81 2.77 28.90
N SER A 233 3.05 2.87 28.42
CA SER A 233 4.08 3.74 29.00
C SER A 233 5.00 4.33 27.94
N VAL A 234 5.86 5.27 28.33
CA VAL A 234 6.93 5.80 27.47
C VAL A 234 8.19 4.96 27.69
N VAL A 235 8.78 4.46 26.61
CA VAL A 235 9.94 3.54 26.65
C VAL A 235 11.09 4.02 25.76
N ALA A 236 12.33 3.80 26.22
CA ALA A 236 13.53 4.00 25.40
C ALA A 236 13.90 2.66 24.76
N CYS A 237 13.75 2.55 23.44
CA CYS A 237 14.12 1.37 22.67
C CYS A 237 14.07 1.67 21.17
N ASP A 238 14.67 0.80 20.37
CA ASP A 238 15.04 1.06 18.98
C ASP A 238 14.10 0.44 17.95
N VAL A 239 14.18 0.97 16.74
CA VAL A 239 13.30 0.60 15.64
C VAL A 239 14.03 -0.23 14.58
N ALA A 240 13.38 -1.33 14.19
CA ALA A 240 13.75 -2.11 13.03
C ALA A 240 12.93 -1.65 11.82
N THR A 241 13.63 -1.28 10.75
CA THR A 241 13.05 -0.93 9.46
C THR A 241 13.04 -2.15 8.54
N SER A 242 11.93 -2.38 7.85
CA SER A 242 11.77 -3.43 6.84
C SER A 242 10.75 -3.00 5.78
N ASP A 243 11.07 -3.23 4.49
CA ASP A 243 10.10 -3.04 3.40
C ASP A 243 8.96 -4.08 3.42
N VAL A 244 9.16 -5.22 4.10
CA VAL A 244 8.12 -6.23 4.29
C VAL A 244 7.48 -6.04 5.66
N TYR A 245 6.14 -6.01 5.69
CA TYR A 245 5.36 -6.12 6.92
C TYR A 245 5.36 -7.60 7.36
N TYR A 246 5.79 -7.88 8.58
CA TYR A 246 5.99 -9.25 9.05
C TYR A 246 5.37 -9.52 10.41
N SER A 247 5.08 -10.80 10.66
CA SER A 247 4.74 -11.33 11.99
C SER A 247 5.35 -12.72 12.17
N GLY A 248 5.73 -13.03 13.41
CA GLY A 248 6.03 -14.40 13.83
C GLY A 248 7.31 -14.53 14.63
N ALA A 249 7.31 -15.40 15.64
CA ALA A 249 8.40 -15.50 16.61
C ALA A 249 9.78 -15.73 15.99
N LEU A 250 9.90 -16.60 14.97
CA LEU A 250 11.20 -16.94 14.36
C LEU A 250 11.81 -15.75 13.61
N LEU A 251 11.01 -15.05 12.81
CA LEU A 251 11.50 -13.91 12.03
C LEU A 251 11.81 -12.72 12.95
N SER A 252 10.93 -12.46 13.91
CA SER A 252 11.12 -11.38 14.86
C SER A 252 12.28 -11.67 15.85
N GLU A 253 12.63 -12.93 16.10
CA GLU A 253 13.89 -13.32 16.79
C GLU A 253 15.12 -13.18 15.89
N ALA A 254 15.01 -13.48 14.60
CA ALA A 254 16.09 -13.24 13.65
C ALA A 254 16.44 -11.74 13.59
N PHE A 255 15.44 -10.87 13.54
CA PHE A 255 15.65 -9.42 13.54
C PHE A 255 16.11 -8.88 14.90
N GLU A 256 15.70 -9.48 16.02
CA GLU A 256 16.28 -9.19 17.34
C GLU A 256 17.80 -9.47 17.37
N ASN A 257 18.20 -10.61 16.78
CA ASN A 257 19.62 -10.97 16.64
C ASN A 257 20.35 -10.04 15.66
N THR A 258 19.72 -9.67 14.54
CA THR A 258 20.28 -8.70 13.58
C THR A 258 20.48 -7.33 14.22
N THR A 259 19.51 -6.81 14.96
CA THR A 259 19.67 -5.55 15.72
C THR A 259 20.86 -5.66 16.67
N THR A 260 20.90 -6.71 17.49
CA THR A 260 22.00 -6.95 18.43
C THR A 260 23.35 -7.00 17.70
N LEU A 261 23.44 -7.73 16.60
CA LEU A 261 24.65 -7.87 15.81
C LEU A 261 25.08 -6.52 15.21
N PHE A 262 24.16 -5.83 14.53
CA PHE A 262 24.45 -4.64 13.75
C PHE A 262 24.84 -3.45 14.62
N THR A 263 24.25 -3.34 15.82
CA THR A 263 24.57 -2.29 16.80
C THR A 263 25.62 -2.75 17.83
N ASN A 264 26.35 -3.85 17.60
CA ASN A 264 27.36 -4.35 18.54
C ASN A 264 26.84 -4.53 19.99
N GLY A 265 25.58 -4.93 20.11
CA GLY A 265 24.90 -5.23 21.37
C GLY A 265 24.28 -4.04 22.11
N SER A 266 24.41 -2.81 21.61
CA SER A 266 23.88 -1.62 22.30
C SER A 266 22.41 -1.30 21.99
N GLY A 267 21.86 -1.80 20.88
CA GLY A 267 20.49 -1.58 20.45
C GLY A 267 19.48 -2.52 21.10
N VAL A 268 18.25 -2.03 21.30
CA VAL A 268 17.14 -2.74 21.93
C VAL A 268 15.96 -2.80 20.97
N TYR A 269 15.79 -3.92 20.28
CA TYR A 269 14.69 -4.10 19.32
C TYR A 269 13.32 -4.13 20.01
N CYS A 270 12.51 -3.09 19.81
CA CYS A 270 11.15 -3.04 20.31
C CYS A 270 10.09 -2.63 19.30
N ALA A 271 10.45 -1.87 18.27
CA ALA A 271 9.52 -1.29 17.31
C ALA A 271 9.80 -1.83 15.90
N THR A 272 8.74 -2.08 15.14
CA THR A 272 8.81 -2.40 13.70
C THR A 272 8.22 -1.27 12.88
N ALA A 273 8.93 -0.81 11.86
CA ALA A 273 8.48 0.24 10.96
C ALA A 273 9.04 0.03 9.54
N GLN A 274 8.69 0.89 8.59
CA GLN A 274 9.16 0.78 7.21
C GLN A 274 9.90 2.03 6.71
N GLU A 275 9.86 3.18 7.39
CA GLU A 275 10.29 4.45 6.79
C GLU A 275 11.55 5.08 7.42
N ASP A 276 11.96 4.61 8.61
CA ASP A 276 12.94 5.33 9.42
C ASP A 276 14.31 5.41 8.74
N ASN A 277 14.87 4.27 8.29
CA ASN A 277 16.17 4.26 7.61
C ASN A 277 16.18 5.09 6.32
N ALA A 278 15.09 5.05 5.56
CA ALA A 278 14.96 5.84 4.33
C ALA A 278 14.90 7.36 4.61
N SER A 279 14.16 7.76 5.65
CA SER A 279 14.07 9.15 6.08
C SER A 279 15.42 9.66 6.60
N LEU A 280 16.11 8.86 7.40
CA LEU A 280 17.42 9.21 7.97
C LEU A 280 18.51 9.29 6.90
N GLU A 281 18.52 8.41 5.91
CA GLU A 281 19.48 8.48 4.79
C GLU A 281 19.39 9.82 4.05
N VAL A 282 18.16 10.31 3.81
CA VAL A 282 17.95 11.64 3.23
C VAL A 282 18.50 12.72 4.16
N LEU A 283 18.25 12.62 5.46
CA LEU A 283 18.67 13.62 6.45
C LEU A 283 20.20 13.64 6.68
N VAL A 284 20.89 12.49 6.58
CA VAL A 284 22.38 12.45 6.56
C VAL A 284 22.89 13.23 5.34
N ARG A 285 22.36 12.92 4.15
CA ARG A 285 22.78 13.56 2.89
C ARG A 285 22.47 15.06 2.87
N SER A 286 21.33 15.50 3.40
CA SER A 286 21.00 16.92 3.49
C SER A 286 21.83 17.64 4.54
N THR A 287 22.25 16.96 5.61
CA THR A 287 23.18 17.51 6.61
C THR A 287 24.57 17.73 6.01
N LEU A 288 25.09 16.77 5.23
CA LEU A 288 26.32 16.94 4.46
C LEU A 288 26.24 18.11 3.46
N ALA A 289 25.03 18.40 2.95
CA ALA A 289 24.76 19.54 2.09
C ALA A 289 24.52 20.87 2.86
N ASN A 290 24.64 20.87 4.19
CA ASN A 290 24.33 21.99 5.09
C ASN A 290 22.89 22.52 4.95
N LEU A 291 21.93 21.63 4.68
CA LEU A 291 20.51 21.98 4.56
C LEU A 291 19.71 21.64 5.81
N THR A 292 20.19 20.68 6.61
CA THR A 292 19.59 20.20 7.85
C THR A 292 20.68 19.98 8.90
N ASP A 293 20.27 19.68 10.14
CA ASP A 293 21.16 19.30 11.24
C ASP A 293 20.71 17.94 11.80
N PHE A 294 21.51 16.90 11.55
CA PHE A 294 21.20 15.53 11.95
C PHE A 294 21.08 15.35 13.47
N SER A 295 21.65 16.26 14.28
CA SER A 295 21.54 16.21 15.75
C SER A 295 20.13 16.55 16.27
N ARG A 296 19.20 16.93 15.38
CA ARG A 296 17.85 17.42 15.69
C ARG A 296 16.73 16.46 15.29
N ILE A 297 17.04 15.17 15.17
CA ILE A 297 16.07 14.16 14.74
C ILE A 297 15.59 13.37 15.97
N ILE A 298 14.27 13.20 16.06
CA ILE A 298 13.58 12.40 17.07
C ILE A 298 12.75 11.37 16.31
N ILE A 299 12.93 10.10 16.66
CA ILE A 299 12.14 8.98 16.14
C ILE A 299 11.20 8.54 17.25
N MET A 300 9.91 8.72 17.04
CA MET A 300 8.85 8.34 17.97
C MET A 300 7.92 7.33 17.30
N ARG A 301 7.69 6.20 17.96
CA ARG A 301 6.75 5.18 17.49
C ARG A 301 5.70 4.87 18.55
N THR A 302 4.47 4.61 18.13
CA THR A 302 3.37 4.22 19.02
C THR A 302 2.85 2.85 18.62
N PHE A 303 2.56 1.98 19.59
CA PHE A 303 2.41 0.56 19.27
C PHE A 303 0.97 0.14 18.97
N SER A 304 0.67 -0.13 17.70
CA SER A 304 -0.66 -0.51 17.21
C SER A 304 -0.97 -2.00 17.34
N ASP A 305 0.06 -2.84 17.41
CA ASP A 305 -0.03 -4.29 17.35
C ASP A 305 1.27 -4.94 17.86
N PHE A 306 1.24 -6.25 18.12
CA PHE A 306 2.40 -7.07 18.44
C PHE A 306 3.01 -7.71 17.18
N ASP A 307 4.34 -7.70 17.09
CA ASP A 307 5.12 -8.25 15.96
C ASP A 307 5.15 -9.80 15.87
N ARG A 308 4.47 -10.47 16.81
CA ARG A 308 4.40 -11.93 16.91
C ARG A 308 3.22 -12.37 17.80
N PRO A 309 2.66 -13.58 17.56
CA PRO A 309 1.58 -14.13 18.36
C PRO A 309 1.98 -14.40 19.81
N TYR A 310 0.99 -14.37 20.71
CA TYR A 310 1.13 -14.94 22.05
C TYR A 310 1.19 -16.49 21.99
N PRO A 311 1.67 -17.17 23.06
CA PRO A 311 1.70 -18.63 23.08
C PRO A 311 0.32 -19.26 22.88
N GLY A 312 0.15 -19.98 21.77
CA GLY A 312 -1.09 -20.69 21.42
C GLY A 312 -1.89 -20.06 20.28
N GLU A 313 -1.58 -18.82 19.88
CA GLU A 313 -2.11 -18.20 18.66
C GLU A 313 -1.26 -18.58 17.44
N SER A 314 -1.90 -18.69 16.28
CA SER A 314 -1.18 -18.95 15.03
C SER A 314 -0.61 -17.65 14.46
N VAL A 315 0.53 -17.74 13.76
CA VAL A 315 1.12 -16.58 13.06
C VAL A 315 0.17 -16.01 12.00
N LEU A 316 -0.62 -16.88 11.36
CA LEU A 316 -1.63 -16.47 10.38
C LEU A 316 -2.71 -15.59 11.03
N ASP A 317 -3.22 -16.04 12.19
CA ASP A 317 -4.26 -15.30 12.91
C ASP A 317 -3.72 -13.97 13.42
N ASN A 318 -2.54 -13.96 14.04
CA ASN A 318 -1.92 -12.74 14.53
C ASN A 318 -1.75 -11.68 13.43
N LEU A 319 -1.34 -12.07 12.22
CA LEU A 319 -1.09 -11.13 11.13
C LEU A 319 -2.37 -10.64 10.43
N PHE A 320 -3.33 -11.52 10.15
CA PHE A 320 -4.44 -11.20 9.25
C PHE A 320 -5.81 -11.09 9.92
N TYR A 321 -5.99 -11.69 11.10
CA TYR A 321 -7.32 -11.89 11.67
C TYR A 321 -7.48 -11.39 13.10
N ALA A 322 -6.38 -11.23 13.85
CA ALA A 322 -6.41 -10.78 15.23
C ALA A 322 -6.75 -9.29 15.31
N ASP A 323 -7.90 -8.97 15.91
CA ASP A 323 -8.16 -7.63 16.40
C ASP A 323 -7.48 -7.47 17.76
N GLN A 324 -6.35 -6.77 17.78
CA GLN A 324 -5.59 -6.50 18.99
C GLN A 324 -6.10 -5.26 19.74
N GLY A 325 -7.10 -4.56 19.20
CA GLY A 325 -7.77 -3.42 19.84
C GLY A 325 -6.92 -2.16 20.05
N ALA A 326 -5.69 -2.12 19.54
CA ALA A 326 -4.69 -1.11 19.90
C ALA A 326 -4.38 -0.08 18.81
N PHE A 327 -4.88 -0.24 17.59
CA PHE A 327 -4.68 0.72 16.50
C PHE A 327 -5.12 2.15 16.89
N GLU A 328 -6.39 2.30 17.30
CA GLU A 328 -6.94 3.62 17.66
C GLU A 328 -6.22 4.23 18.89
N PRO A 329 -5.98 3.50 20.01
CA PRO A 329 -5.14 3.99 21.09
C PRO A 329 -3.74 4.44 20.64
N ALA A 330 -3.07 3.69 19.77
CA ALA A 330 -1.74 4.05 19.27
C ALA A 330 -1.77 5.36 18.49
N ILE A 331 -2.71 5.50 17.55
CA ILE A 331 -2.94 6.73 16.78
C ILE A 331 -3.15 7.93 17.70
N GLN A 332 -4.03 7.83 18.70
CA GLN A 332 -4.25 8.91 19.66
C GLN A 332 -3.01 9.22 20.53
N ASN A 333 -2.21 8.20 20.85
CA ASN A 333 -0.99 8.37 21.62
C ASN A 333 0.12 9.09 20.84
N ILE A 334 0.07 9.11 19.51
CA ILE A 334 0.92 10.00 18.69
C ILE A 334 0.69 11.45 19.11
N TYR A 335 -0.58 11.87 19.17
CA TYR A 335 -0.94 13.22 19.63
C TYR A 335 -0.59 13.42 21.10
N TYR A 336 -0.99 12.53 22.01
CA TYR A 336 -0.81 12.78 23.45
C TYR A 336 0.67 12.88 23.86
N ALA A 337 1.54 12.00 23.36
CA ALA A 337 2.97 12.06 23.65
C ALA A 337 3.67 13.10 22.79
N GLY A 338 3.41 13.10 21.48
CA GLY A 338 4.05 13.98 20.53
C GLY A 338 3.76 15.46 20.80
N LEU A 339 2.55 15.82 21.20
CA LEU A 339 2.22 17.20 21.60
C LEU A 339 3.13 17.68 22.74
N ARG A 340 3.46 16.83 23.71
CA ARG A 340 4.38 17.19 24.81
C ARG A 340 5.77 17.48 24.27
N VAL A 341 6.24 16.69 23.30
CA VAL A 341 7.55 16.91 22.65
C VAL A 341 7.55 18.23 21.87
N VAL A 342 6.56 18.45 21.00
CA VAL A 342 6.43 19.67 20.19
C VAL A 342 6.37 20.91 21.08
N THR A 343 5.47 20.92 22.07
CA THR A 343 5.33 22.06 22.99
C THR A 343 6.56 22.25 23.88
N GLY A 344 7.24 21.18 24.30
CA GLY A 344 8.51 21.24 25.02
C GLY A 344 9.60 21.94 24.20
N ILE A 345 9.73 21.60 22.93
CA ILE A 345 10.70 22.23 22.01
C ILE A 345 10.36 23.72 21.77
N ILE A 346 9.10 24.03 21.48
CA ILE A 346 8.65 25.40 21.21
C ILE A 346 8.82 26.29 22.44
N ASN A 347 8.42 25.82 23.63
CA ASN A 347 8.54 26.60 24.86
C ASN A 347 9.99 26.77 25.30
N GLY A 348 10.85 25.77 25.08
CA GLY A 348 12.28 25.82 25.38
C GLY A 348 13.15 26.42 24.27
N TRP A 349 12.56 27.01 23.23
CA TRP A 349 13.28 27.38 22.01
C TRP A 349 14.48 28.29 22.27
N GLY A 350 14.27 29.45 22.90
CA GLY A 350 15.34 30.42 23.13
C GLY A 350 16.38 30.01 24.17
N GLU A 351 16.12 28.95 24.95
CA GLU A 351 17.00 28.52 26.05
C GLU A 351 17.88 27.33 25.65
N VAL A 352 17.30 26.35 24.94
CA VAL A 352 17.96 25.07 24.62
C VAL A 352 17.89 24.79 23.13
N PHE A 353 16.70 24.79 22.55
CA PHE A 353 16.47 24.15 21.25
C PHE A 353 16.94 25.00 20.07
N GLU A 354 17.00 26.32 20.16
CA GLU A 354 17.56 27.13 19.08
C GLU A 354 19.06 26.83 18.87
N ALA A 355 19.82 26.75 19.97
CA ALA A 355 21.24 26.42 19.94
C ALA A 355 21.50 24.97 19.51
N GLY A 356 20.57 24.06 19.84
CA GLY A 356 20.72 22.63 19.59
C GLY A 356 21.09 21.87 20.85
N VAL A 357 20.76 20.58 20.89
CA VAL A 357 21.16 19.69 21.99
C VAL A 357 22.45 19.00 21.59
N THR A 358 23.53 19.21 22.34
CA THR A 358 24.82 18.57 22.06
C THR A 358 24.71 17.04 22.20
N PRO A 359 25.05 16.25 21.17
CA PRO A 359 25.04 14.79 21.28
C PRO A 359 26.01 14.27 22.34
N THR A 360 25.58 13.27 23.10
CA THR A 360 26.40 12.51 24.06
C THR A 360 26.98 11.22 23.46
N ASN A 361 26.51 10.87 22.27
CA ASN A 361 26.83 9.67 21.51
C ASN A 361 27.28 10.04 20.08
N TYR A 362 27.67 9.04 19.29
CA TYR A 362 27.82 9.19 17.85
C TYR A 362 26.43 9.46 17.22
N ILE A 363 26.40 10.23 16.13
CA ILE A 363 25.20 10.41 15.32
C ILE A 363 25.53 10.30 13.83
N GLY A 364 24.68 9.64 13.06
CA GLY A 364 24.84 9.47 11.61
C GLY A 364 24.74 8.02 11.17
N ASP A 365 25.31 7.74 10.00
CA ASP A 365 25.29 6.45 9.31
C ASP A 365 26.48 5.54 9.69
N ILE A 366 26.42 4.29 9.23
CA ILE A 366 27.49 3.29 9.45
C ILE A 366 28.85 3.67 8.83
N PHE A 367 28.87 4.56 7.83
CA PHE A 367 30.11 5.03 7.23
C PHE A 367 30.81 6.13 8.02
N ALA A 368 30.27 6.58 9.16
CA ALA A 368 30.77 7.76 9.86
C ALA A 368 30.81 9.00 8.96
N SER A 369 29.84 9.16 8.04
CA SER A 369 29.85 10.19 7.01
C SER A 369 29.83 11.61 7.61
N LEU A 370 29.21 11.78 8.77
CA LEU A 370 29.16 13.05 9.51
C LEU A 370 30.39 13.27 10.41
N GLY A 371 31.36 12.36 10.39
CA GLY A 371 32.53 12.33 11.28
C GLY A 371 32.23 11.74 12.66
N GLY A 372 33.27 11.55 13.46
CA GLY A 372 33.17 10.84 14.74
C GLY A 372 33.51 9.36 14.61
N THR A 373 33.19 8.59 15.65
CA THR A 373 33.48 7.14 15.71
C THR A 373 32.22 6.43 16.20
N PRO A 374 31.47 5.74 15.33
CA PRO A 374 30.34 4.91 15.73
C PRO A 374 30.81 3.74 16.61
N ASP A 375 29.93 3.29 17.52
CA ASP A 375 30.13 2.07 18.34
C ASP A 375 29.68 0.78 17.62
N PHE A 376 29.19 0.94 16.39
CA PHE A 376 28.80 -0.09 15.43
C PHE A 376 29.56 0.06 14.11
N GLY A 377 29.48 -0.94 13.23
CA GLY A 377 30.24 -0.96 11.98
C GLY A 377 31.69 -1.40 12.18
N LEU A 378 32.39 -1.60 11.06
CA LEU A 378 33.81 -1.96 11.06
C LEU A 378 34.65 -0.71 10.75
N PRO A 379 35.71 -0.41 11.54
CA PRO A 379 36.52 0.80 11.34
C PRO A 379 37.12 0.96 9.94
N GLU A 380 37.38 -0.14 9.23
CA GLU A 380 37.85 -0.15 7.85
C GLU A 380 36.84 0.40 6.83
N ASP A 381 35.55 0.45 7.15
CA ASP A 381 34.49 0.94 6.28
C ASP A 381 34.20 2.44 6.48
N TYR A 382 34.77 3.06 7.51
CA TYR A 382 34.54 4.48 7.82
C TYR A 382 35.16 5.42 6.78
N ILE A 383 34.40 6.43 6.37
CA ILE A 383 34.87 7.50 5.48
C ILE A 383 35.71 8.47 6.32
N THR A 384 37.00 8.16 6.49
CA THR A 384 37.95 9.05 7.16
C THR A 384 38.33 10.21 6.24
N SER A 385 38.46 11.42 6.80
CA SER A 385 38.83 12.66 6.09
C SER A 385 40.24 12.63 5.47
N ASP A 386 41.01 11.56 5.70
CA ASP A 386 42.37 11.36 5.17
C ASP A 386 42.43 10.47 3.91
N ALA A 387 41.28 10.08 3.35
CA ALA A 387 41.19 9.14 2.22
C ALA A 387 41.50 9.79 0.86
N SER A 388 42.76 10.18 0.64
CA SER A 388 43.38 10.30 -0.69
C SER A 388 43.51 8.95 -1.43
N SER A 389 42.82 7.90 -0.96
CA SER A 389 42.81 6.57 -1.55
C SER A 389 41.40 6.00 -1.65
N THR A 390 40.54 6.60 -2.47
CA THR A 390 39.40 5.86 -3.04
C THR A 390 39.92 4.63 -3.79
N LYS A 391 40.00 3.48 -3.11
CA LYS A 391 39.92 2.18 -3.77
C LYS A 391 38.51 2.08 -4.33
N LYS A 392 38.33 2.52 -5.59
CA LYS A 392 37.17 2.12 -6.38
C LYS A 392 37.06 0.58 -6.30
N ARG A 393 35.92 0.07 -5.82
CA ARG A 393 35.59 -1.36 -5.79
C ARG A 393 35.95 -1.99 -7.14
N SER A 394 36.99 -2.84 -7.17
CA SER A 394 37.21 -3.73 -8.29
C SER A 394 36.37 -4.97 -8.01
N LEU A 395 35.37 -5.25 -8.84
CA LEU A 395 34.68 -6.54 -8.87
C LEU A 395 35.71 -7.62 -9.15
N THR A 396 36.14 -8.35 -8.12
CA THR A 396 37.04 -9.49 -8.28
C THR A 396 36.27 -10.59 -9.00
N ARG A 397 36.59 -10.82 -10.28
CA ARG A 397 36.10 -11.99 -11.03
C ARG A 397 36.57 -13.25 -10.30
N ARG A 398 35.64 -14.08 -9.83
CA ARG A 398 35.95 -15.42 -9.28
C ARG A 398 36.69 -16.24 -10.35
N GLY A 399 38.00 -16.43 -10.16
CA GLY A 399 38.79 -17.39 -10.91
C GLY A 399 38.53 -18.79 -10.34
N ILE A 400 38.03 -19.68 -11.17
CA ILE A 400 37.89 -21.11 -10.85
C ILE A 400 39.31 -21.68 -10.67
N GLU A 401 39.70 -22.02 -9.45
CA GLU A 401 40.90 -22.81 -9.19
C GLU A 401 40.68 -24.25 -9.66
N GLY A 402 41.11 -24.53 -10.90
CA GLY A 402 41.22 -25.87 -11.44
C GLY A 402 42.30 -26.67 -10.73
N LYS A 403 41.90 -27.80 -10.13
CA LYS A 403 42.76 -28.83 -9.53
C LYS A 403 43.97 -29.17 -10.40
N LYS A 404 45.16 -29.15 -9.80
CA LYS A 404 46.42 -29.64 -10.38
C LYS A 404 46.30 -31.10 -10.82
N GLY A 405 46.40 -31.35 -12.12
CA GLY A 405 46.59 -32.66 -12.72
C GLY A 405 47.71 -32.62 -13.76
N LYS A 406 48.78 -33.39 -13.48
CA LYS A 406 49.86 -33.95 -14.33
C LYS A 406 50.37 -33.18 -15.57
N LYS A 407 51.69 -32.98 -15.57
CA LYS A 407 52.57 -32.66 -16.71
C LYS A 407 52.61 -33.81 -17.73
N GLU A 408 52.43 -33.48 -19.01
CA GLU A 408 53.19 -33.94 -20.19
C GLU A 408 53.04 -32.78 -21.22
N GLY A 409 54.06 -32.15 -21.79
CA GLY A 409 55.15 -32.73 -22.58
C GLY A 409 54.75 -32.70 -24.07
N GLY A 410 54.79 -31.54 -24.75
CA GLY A 410 54.38 -31.48 -26.16
C GLY A 410 54.69 -30.15 -26.85
N HIS A 411 55.59 -30.25 -27.82
CA HIS A 411 56.21 -29.21 -28.64
C HIS A 411 55.32 -28.86 -29.85
N PHE A 412 55.02 -27.59 -30.16
CA PHE A 412 54.68 -27.14 -31.52
C PHE A 412 55.10 -25.66 -31.75
N PRO A 413 55.38 -25.26 -33.01
CA PRO A 413 56.36 -24.23 -33.37
C PRO A 413 55.76 -22.89 -33.77
N SER A 414 56.68 -21.95 -33.94
CA SER A 414 56.53 -20.61 -34.52
C SER A 414 56.12 -20.61 -36.00
N SER A 415 55.05 -19.87 -36.32
CA SER A 415 54.81 -19.03 -37.51
C SER A 415 53.33 -18.59 -37.43
N LEU A 416 52.90 -17.34 -37.64
CA LEU A 416 53.16 -16.43 -38.75
C LEU A 416 52.96 -14.96 -38.33
N LYS A 417 53.79 -14.14 -38.97
CA LYS A 417 53.82 -12.68 -39.18
C LYS A 417 52.59 -11.82 -38.83
N SER A 418 52.94 -10.66 -38.30
CA SER A 418 52.13 -9.46 -38.12
C SER A 418 51.38 -9.01 -39.37
N ARG A 419 50.13 -8.59 -39.17
CA ARG A 419 49.52 -7.47 -39.90
C ARG A 419 48.87 -6.57 -38.88
N VAL A 420 49.47 -5.39 -38.71
CA VAL A 420 48.85 -4.24 -38.06
C VAL A 420 47.67 -3.81 -38.94
N LEU A 421 46.46 -3.83 -38.39
CA LEU A 421 45.33 -3.10 -38.96
C LEU A 421 44.84 -2.12 -37.89
N HIS A 422 45.10 -0.83 -38.12
CA HIS A 422 44.33 0.24 -37.53
C HIS A 422 42.86 0.07 -37.92
N CYS A 423 41.97 -0.02 -36.94
CA CYS A 423 40.54 0.10 -37.20
C CYS A 423 40.05 1.46 -36.69
N ARG A 424 39.60 2.28 -37.63
CA ARG A 424 39.00 3.59 -37.46
C ARG A 424 37.61 3.48 -36.83
N LEU A 425 37.26 4.54 -36.10
CA LEU A 425 35.90 4.94 -35.75
C LEU A 425 34.96 4.84 -36.98
N GLY A 426 33.86 4.10 -36.82
CA GLY A 426 32.75 4.02 -37.76
C GLY A 426 31.44 4.31 -37.05
N GLN A 427 30.74 5.34 -37.54
CA GLN A 427 29.39 5.78 -37.18
C GLN A 427 28.28 4.84 -37.69
N TYR A 428 27.06 5.11 -37.20
CA TYR A 428 25.70 4.84 -37.71
C TYR A 428 24.85 3.80 -36.93
N PRO A 429 23.50 3.93 -36.88
CA PRO A 429 22.72 5.10 -36.44
C PRO A 429 21.50 4.73 -35.56
N ASP A 430 20.83 5.79 -35.07
CA ASP A 430 19.60 5.83 -34.29
C ASP A 430 18.39 5.11 -34.91
N ILE A 431 17.60 4.43 -34.06
CA ILE A 431 16.21 4.02 -34.33
C ILE A 431 15.30 4.77 -33.35
N PHE A 432 14.64 5.80 -33.87
CA PHE A 432 13.57 6.56 -33.20
C PHE A 432 12.22 5.89 -33.46
N TYR A 433 11.42 5.68 -32.40
CA TYR A 433 9.98 5.40 -32.49
C TYR A 433 9.21 6.70 -32.78
N PRO A 434 8.23 6.72 -33.71
CA PRO A 434 7.48 7.92 -34.04
C PRO A 434 6.36 8.18 -33.02
N CYS A 435 6.44 9.32 -32.33
CA CYS A 435 5.36 9.92 -31.57
C CYS A 435 4.44 10.68 -32.55
N LEU A 436 3.20 10.24 -32.69
CA LEU A 436 2.16 10.91 -33.49
C LEU A 436 1.75 12.22 -32.80
N ARG A 437 2.20 13.36 -33.34
CA ARG A 437 1.64 14.68 -33.03
C ARG A 437 0.34 14.88 -33.82
N PHE A 438 -0.78 15.00 -33.12
CA PHE A 438 -2.00 15.57 -33.69
C PHE A 438 -1.81 17.07 -33.95
N ARG A 439 -2.14 17.49 -35.17
CA ARG A 439 -2.16 18.90 -35.59
C ARG A 439 -3.43 19.56 -35.05
N SER A 440 -3.24 20.74 -34.47
CA SER A 440 -4.30 21.72 -34.24
C SER A 440 -4.88 22.25 -35.56
N ALA A 441 -6.20 22.39 -35.62
CA ALA A 441 -6.94 23.11 -36.65
C ALA A 441 -8.11 23.89 -35.98
N PRO A 442 -8.60 24.97 -36.61
CA PRO A 442 -9.05 26.17 -35.92
C PRO A 442 -10.56 26.19 -35.62
N GLN A 443 -10.90 26.98 -34.62
CA GLN A 443 -12.26 27.21 -34.12
C GLN A 443 -12.92 28.36 -34.90
N LEU A 444 -14.10 28.10 -35.48
CA LEU A 444 -15.26 29.02 -35.63
C LEU A 444 -16.20 28.55 -36.75
N ILE A 445 -17.28 27.82 -36.41
CA ILE A 445 -18.66 28.01 -36.93
C ILE A 445 -19.61 27.52 -35.81
N LEU A 446 -20.35 28.46 -35.22
CA LEU A 446 -21.51 28.21 -34.35
C LEU A 446 -22.73 27.92 -35.25
N ASP A 447 -23.39 26.77 -35.07
CA ASP A 447 -24.80 26.71 -34.62
C ASP A 447 -25.37 25.28 -34.66
N LYS A 448 -25.94 24.88 -33.51
CA LYS A 448 -26.92 23.81 -33.28
C LYS A 448 -26.49 22.35 -33.55
N LEU A 449 -25.80 21.77 -32.57
CA LEU A 449 -25.83 20.32 -32.29
C LEU A 449 -26.19 20.13 -30.80
N PRO A 450 -26.99 19.11 -30.44
CA PRO A 450 -27.42 18.88 -29.06
C PRO A 450 -26.19 18.64 -28.17
N MET A 451 -26.16 19.32 -27.02
CA MET A 451 -25.05 19.24 -26.07
C MET A 451 -24.93 17.82 -25.57
N THR A 452 -23.71 17.28 -25.62
CA THR A 452 -23.39 15.91 -25.22
C THR A 452 -23.22 15.85 -23.72
N LEU A 453 -23.91 14.88 -23.10
CA LEU A 453 -23.79 14.50 -21.70
C LEU A 453 -22.31 14.30 -21.31
N ASN A 454 -21.96 14.56 -20.04
CA ASN A 454 -20.64 14.25 -19.52
C ASN A 454 -20.33 12.75 -19.73
N GLU A 455 -19.24 12.44 -20.45
CA GLU A 455 -18.90 11.08 -20.90
C GLU A 455 -18.69 10.13 -19.71
N ALA A 456 -18.03 10.59 -18.65
CA ALA A 456 -17.81 9.78 -17.45
C ALA A 456 -19.12 9.47 -16.71
N LEU A 457 -20.04 10.44 -16.64
CA LEU A 457 -21.37 10.24 -16.07
C LEU A 457 -22.24 9.31 -16.95
N GLU A 458 -22.18 9.46 -18.27
CA GLU A 458 -22.91 8.59 -19.21
C GLU A 458 -22.46 7.12 -19.09
N GLU A 459 -21.15 6.90 -19.01
CA GLU A 459 -20.55 5.58 -18.81
C GLU A 459 -20.91 4.98 -17.45
N GLU A 460 -20.89 5.78 -16.39
CA GLU A 460 -21.26 5.35 -15.05
C GLU A 460 -22.75 4.98 -14.96
N ILE A 461 -23.65 5.85 -15.45
CA ILE A 461 -25.09 5.58 -15.50
C ILE A 461 -25.37 4.30 -16.28
N THR A 462 -24.73 4.12 -17.43
CA THR A 462 -24.89 2.92 -18.25
C THR A 462 -24.46 1.66 -17.48
N SER A 463 -23.37 1.76 -16.73
CA SER A 463 -22.84 0.65 -15.92
C SER A 463 -23.76 0.32 -14.74
N ILE A 464 -24.22 1.32 -13.99
CA ILE A 464 -25.14 1.15 -12.85
C ILE A 464 -26.48 0.55 -13.30
N ASN A 465 -27.04 1.06 -14.39
CA ASN A 465 -28.31 0.56 -14.94
C ASN A 465 -28.19 -0.87 -15.49
N ALA A 466 -26.99 -1.29 -15.92
CA ALA A 466 -26.73 -2.67 -16.31
C ALA A 466 -26.54 -3.62 -15.11
N ILE A 467 -26.08 -3.10 -13.96
CA ILE A 467 -25.85 -3.88 -12.74
C ILE A 467 -27.18 -4.17 -12.02
N TYR A 468 -28.03 -3.16 -11.82
CA TYR A 468 -29.25 -3.30 -11.02
C TYR A 468 -30.50 -3.41 -11.89
N ASN A 469 -30.95 -2.29 -12.48
CA ASN A 469 -32.02 -2.27 -13.47
C ASN A 469 -31.93 -1.03 -14.38
N PRO A 470 -32.51 -1.05 -15.59
CA PRO A 470 -32.42 0.06 -16.54
C PRO A 470 -32.98 1.42 -16.06
N SER A 471 -33.69 1.43 -14.94
CA SER A 471 -34.35 2.58 -14.32
C SER A 471 -33.72 2.96 -12.96
N THR A 472 -32.53 2.44 -12.64
CA THR A 472 -31.82 2.76 -11.40
C THR A 472 -31.37 4.22 -11.37
N VAL A 473 -30.84 4.73 -12.49
CA VAL A 473 -30.51 6.14 -12.67
C VAL A 473 -31.18 6.66 -13.93
N GLU A 474 -32.11 7.60 -13.78
CA GLU A 474 -32.84 8.23 -14.87
C GLU A 474 -32.47 9.71 -15.00
N ILE A 475 -32.10 10.15 -16.21
CA ILE A 475 -31.77 11.55 -16.48
C ILE A 475 -33.07 12.37 -16.60
N VAL A 476 -33.21 13.42 -15.78
CA VAL A 476 -34.40 14.29 -15.75
C VAL A 476 -34.20 15.55 -16.57
N THR A 477 -33.06 16.22 -16.38
CA THR A 477 -32.68 17.42 -17.15
C THR A 477 -31.20 17.45 -17.40
N ASP A 478 -30.81 17.77 -18.62
CA ASP A 478 -29.43 17.99 -19.01
C ASP A 478 -29.28 19.44 -19.50
N ASN A 479 -28.72 20.30 -18.65
CA ASN A 479 -28.42 21.70 -19.00
C ASN A 479 -26.91 21.86 -19.04
N ALA A 480 -26.42 22.82 -19.85
CA ALA A 480 -25.03 23.16 -20.16
C ALA A 480 -24.01 23.35 -19.00
N GLY A 481 -24.37 23.02 -17.77
CA GLY A 481 -23.52 23.12 -16.58
C GLY A 481 -23.78 22.04 -15.54
N ASP A 482 -25.00 21.52 -15.39
CA ASP A 482 -25.35 20.48 -14.40
C ASP A 482 -26.34 19.45 -15.01
N THR A 483 -26.03 18.17 -14.91
CA THR A 483 -26.95 17.07 -15.25
C THR A 483 -27.70 16.64 -14.00
N VAL A 484 -29.04 16.61 -14.05
CA VAL A 484 -29.87 16.19 -12.92
C VAL A 484 -30.50 14.85 -13.21
N THR A 485 -30.34 13.91 -12.28
CA THR A 485 -30.85 12.54 -12.34
C THR A 485 -31.79 12.23 -11.19
N ILE A 486 -32.58 11.17 -11.34
CA ILE A 486 -33.26 10.47 -10.26
C ILE A 486 -32.51 9.14 -10.04
N LEU A 487 -31.95 8.97 -8.86
CA LEU A 487 -31.39 7.71 -8.38
C LEU A 487 -32.46 6.97 -7.59
N SER A 488 -32.92 5.83 -8.11
CA SER A 488 -33.81 4.90 -7.40
C SER A 488 -32.97 3.79 -6.77
N LEU A 489 -32.89 3.76 -5.43
CA LEU A 489 -32.06 2.78 -4.74
C LEU A 489 -32.65 1.37 -4.88
N PRO A 490 -31.89 0.38 -5.39
CA PRO A 490 -32.35 -1.00 -5.54
C PRO A 490 -32.83 -1.59 -4.21
N ASN A 491 -33.94 -2.34 -4.25
CA ASN A 491 -34.54 -3.01 -3.07
C ASN A 491 -35.01 -2.09 -1.93
N THR A 492 -35.10 -0.77 -2.16
CA THR A 492 -35.70 0.17 -1.21
C THR A 492 -36.81 0.99 -1.89
N SER A 493 -37.65 1.68 -1.11
CA SER A 493 -38.63 2.64 -1.67
C SER A 493 -38.07 4.06 -1.82
N PHE A 494 -36.79 4.29 -1.50
CA PHE A 494 -36.18 5.61 -1.60
C PHE A 494 -35.71 5.94 -3.02
N SER A 495 -36.04 7.15 -3.47
CA SER A 495 -35.53 7.74 -4.70
C SER A 495 -35.04 9.15 -4.43
N PHE A 496 -33.90 9.53 -5.00
CA PHE A 496 -33.22 10.79 -4.73
C PHE A 496 -32.99 11.58 -6.00
N ARG A 497 -33.14 12.90 -5.90
CA ARG A 497 -32.77 13.83 -6.96
C ARG A 497 -31.32 14.26 -6.76
N ILE A 498 -30.46 13.91 -7.70
CA ILE A 498 -29.01 14.14 -7.64
C ILE A 498 -28.61 15.01 -8.82
N SER A 499 -27.83 16.06 -8.60
CA SER A 499 -27.17 16.80 -9.68
C SER A 499 -25.69 16.47 -9.77
N PHE A 500 -25.19 16.50 -10.99
CA PHE A 500 -23.80 16.28 -11.35
C PHE A 500 -23.31 17.54 -12.05
N PRO A 501 -22.24 18.18 -11.55
CA PRO A 501 -21.62 19.29 -12.27
C PRO A 501 -21.06 18.78 -13.60
N GLY A 502 -21.01 19.65 -14.61
CA GLY A 502 -20.48 19.31 -15.94
C GLY A 502 -19.02 18.85 -15.92
N THR A 503 -18.31 19.15 -14.84
CA THR A 503 -16.93 18.71 -14.55
C THR A 503 -16.85 17.44 -13.71
N TYR A 504 -17.96 16.76 -13.40
CA TYR A 504 -17.94 15.44 -12.74
C TYR A 504 -17.05 14.47 -13.54
N PRO A 505 -16.22 13.61 -12.92
CA PRO A 505 -16.07 13.37 -11.48
C PRO A 505 -15.13 14.30 -10.70
N ASP A 506 -14.61 15.37 -11.30
CA ASP A 506 -13.68 16.29 -10.62
C ASP A 506 -14.35 17.14 -9.52
N LEU A 507 -15.69 17.21 -9.51
CA LEU A 507 -16.49 17.79 -8.43
C LEU A 507 -17.59 16.80 -8.01
N PRO A 508 -17.97 16.77 -6.72
CA PRO A 508 -18.91 15.78 -6.22
C PRO A 508 -20.33 16.02 -6.74
N PRO A 509 -21.14 14.95 -6.82
CA PRO A 509 -22.57 15.09 -7.04
C PRO A 509 -23.26 15.73 -5.82
N GLN A 510 -24.39 16.42 -6.03
CA GLN A 510 -25.15 17.06 -4.97
C GLN A 510 -26.56 16.47 -4.81
N ILE A 511 -26.90 16.08 -3.57
CA ILE A 511 -28.24 15.59 -3.22
C ILE A 511 -29.19 16.78 -2.98
N HIS A 512 -30.16 16.95 -3.88
CA HIS A 512 -31.21 17.97 -3.73
C HIS A 512 -32.35 17.55 -2.79
N GLY A 513 -32.55 16.24 -2.62
CA GLY A 513 -33.61 15.69 -1.77
C GLY A 513 -34.24 14.45 -2.41
N ILE A 514 -35.43 14.07 -1.94
CA ILE A 514 -36.15 12.90 -2.42
C ILE A 514 -36.98 13.22 -3.68
N ALA A 515 -37.01 12.28 -4.62
CA ALA A 515 -37.71 12.41 -5.91
C ALA A 515 -39.20 11.98 -5.84
N SER A 516 -39.59 11.12 -4.89
CA SER A 516 -40.98 10.64 -4.68
C SER A 516 -41.38 10.60 -3.20
N VAL A 517 -42.57 11.12 -2.86
CA VAL A 517 -43.13 11.17 -1.49
C VAL A 517 -44.10 9.99 -1.24
N ALA A 518 -43.82 8.81 -1.78
CA ALA A 518 -44.68 7.65 -1.56
C ALA A 518 -44.37 7.00 -0.20
N GLU A 519 -45.37 6.93 0.67
CA GLU A 519 -45.46 6.07 1.86
C GLU A 519 -44.51 6.29 3.07
N HIS A 520 -43.66 7.32 3.05
CA HIS A 520 -42.73 7.58 4.16
C HIS A 520 -43.29 8.52 5.25
N ARG A 521 -42.99 8.23 6.53
CA ARG A 521 -43.45 9.05 7.66
C ARG A 521 -42.80 10.43 7.60
N LYS A 522 -43.49 11.43 8.15
CA LYS A 522 -43.07 12.85 8.15
C LYS A 522 -41.74 13.02 8.89
N GLY A 523 -40.61 13.02 8.16
CA GLY A 523 -39.25 13.22 8.71
C GLY A 523 -38.20 12.27 8.15
N GLU A 524 -38.58 11.04 7.78
CA GLU A 524 -37.68 9.99 7.25
C GLU A 524 -36.96 10.44 5.99
N GLY A 525 -37.67 11.17 5.12
CA GLY A 525 -37.10 11.61 3.86
C GLY A 525 -35.97 12.63 3.97
N LYS A 526 -35.98 13.45 5.03
CA LYS A 526 -34.90 14.40 5.31
C LYS A 526 -33.68 13.70 5.89
N ALA A 527 -33.90 12.71 6.77
CA ALA A 527 -32.84 11.89 7.34
C ALA A 527 -32.12 11.06 6.26
N ALA A 528 -32.88 10.42 5.37
CA ALA A 528 -32.32 9.65 4.26
C ALA A 528 -31.52 10.52 3.28
N ALA A 529 -32.01 11.73 2.96
CA ALA A 529 -31.26 12.65 2.10
C ALA A 529 -29.96 13.16 2.76
N GLU A 530 -29.96 13.34 4.09
CA GLU A 530 -28.75 13.72 4.84
C GLU A 530 -27.75 12.58 4.91
N LEU A 531 -28.23 11.34 5.10
CA LEU A 531 -27.40 10.15 5.04
C LEU A 531 -26.67 10.03 3.70
N LEU A 532 -27.37 10.22 2.57
CA LEU A 532 -26.71 10.19 1.26
C LEU A 532 -25.69 11.33 1.06
N ARG A 533 -25.89 12.50 1.66
CA ARG A 533 -24.86 13.57 1.64
C ARG A 533 -23.62 13.15 2.40
N ASN A 534 -23.79 12.52 3.57
CA ASN A 534 -22.69 12.00 4.37
C ASN A 534 -21.96 10.85 3.68
N ILE A 535 -22.68 10.01 2.92
CA ILE A 535 -22.07 8.95 2.12
C ILE A 535 -21.27 9.56 0.97
N ILE A 536 -21.83 10.48 0.18
CA ILE A 536 -21.08 11.17 -0.90
C ILE A 536 -19.80 11.80 -0.36
N ALA A 537 -19.85 12.44 0.81
CA ALA A 537 -18.68 13.06 1.42
C ALA A 537 -17.55 12.05 1.76
N ARG A 538 -17.87 10.76 1.90
CA ARG A 538 -16.92 9.68 2.17
C ARG A 538 -16.51 8.91 0.92
N VAL A 539 -17.45 8.60 0.03
CA VAL A 539 -17.20 7.75 -1.15
C VAL A 539 -16.71 8.53 -2.37
N TRP A 540 -16.89 9.86 -2.41
CA TRP A 540 -16.42 10.65 -3.54
C TRP A 540 -14.94 11.01 -3.40
N VAL A 541 -14.20 10.80 -4.48
CA VAL A 541 -12.80 11.23 -4.66
C VAL A 541 -12.70 11.98 -5.99
N SER A 542 -11.99 13.11 -6.01
CA SER A 542 -11.82 13.92 -7.23
C SER A 542 -11.24 13.08 -8.37
N GLY A 543 -11.89 13.13 -9.54
CA GLY A 543 -11.48 12.37 -10.73
C GLY A 543 -11.96 10.91 -10.73
N GLN A 544 -12.69 10.47 -9.71
CA GLN A 544 -13.29 9.14 -9.62
C GLN A 544 -14.82 9.18 -9.56
N VAL A 545 -15.44 8.27 -10.30
CA VAL A 545 -16.89 8.09 -10.31
C VAL A 545 -17.33 7.33 -9.05
N CYS A 546 -18.41 7.73 -8.38
CA CYS A 546 -18.74 7.27 -7.03
C CYS A 546 -20.19 6.79 -6.82
N LEU A 547 -21.02 6.70 -7.88
CA LEU A 547 -22.42 6.29 -7.76
C LEU A 547 -22.58 4.86 -7.26
N PHE A 548 -21.69 3.95 -7.63
CA PHE A 548 -21.77 2.55 -7.19
C PHE A 548 -21.61 2.45 -5.66
N ASP A 549 -20.55 3.04 -5.14
CA ASP A 549 -20.24 3.03 -3.71
C ASP A 549 -21.32 3.77 -2.91
N LEU A 550 -21.83 4.89 -3.46
CA LEU A 550 -22.99 5.59 -2.91
C LEU A 550 -24.22 4.69 -2.79
N ILE A 551 -24.52 3.88 -3.81
CA ILE A 551 -25.69 3.00 -3.81
C ILE A 551 -25.53 1.87 -2.79
N GLU A 552 -24.37 1.20 -2.74
CA GLU A 552 -24.15 0.07 -1.83
C GLU A 552 -24.17 0.52 -0.37
N GLU A 553 -23.50 1.62 -0.05
CA GLU A 553 -23.46 2.11 1.31
C GLU A 553 -24.81 2.67 1.76
N ALA A 554 -25.53 3.37 0.87
CA ALA A 554 -26.87 3.89 1.19
C ALA A 554 -27.88 2.78 1.43
N ARG A 555 -27.81 1.68 0.67
CA ARG A 555 -28.71 0.53 0.84
C ARG A 555 -28.51 -0.13 2.19
N SER A 556 -27.26 -0.41 2.58
CA SER A 556 -26.95 -1.05 3.87
C SER A 556 -27.49 -0.24 5.05
N GLN A 557 -27.29 1.07 5.04
CA GLN A 557 -27.66 1.92 6.18
C GLN A 557 -29.15 2.30 6.23
N LEU A 558 -29.84 2.33 5.08
CA LEU A 558 -31.28 2.59 5.03
C LEU A 558 -32.13 1.35 5.39
N GLU A 559 -31.59 0.14 5.24
CA GLU A 559 -32.22 -1.10 5.72
C GLU A 559 -32.25 -1.12 7.27
N GLU A 560 -31.18 -0.69 7.94
CA GLU A 560 -31.09 -0.62 9.41
C GLU A 560 -32.05 0.40 10.04
N LEU A 561 -32.28 1.54 9.37
CA LEU A 561 -33.24 2.56 9.82
C LEU A 561 -34.71 2.09 9.80
N GLY A 562 -35.00 0.97 9.11
CA GLY A 562 -36.34 0.39 9.00
C GLY A 562 -36.72 -0.55 10.14
N GLU A 563 -35.76 -1.10 10.88
CA GLU A 563 -36.02 -2.17 11.88
C GLU A 563 -36.30 -1.64 13.30
N ASP A 564 -35.96 -0.39 13.61
CA ASP A 564 -36.08 0.19 14.96
C ASP A 564 -37.50 0.59 15.42
N THR A 565 -38.56 0.21 14.70
CA THR A 565 -39.95 0.46 15.17
C THR A 565 -40.88 -0.75 15.11
N HIS A 566 -40.55 -1.83 15.83
CA HIS A 566 -41.57 -2.71 16.41
C HIS A 566 -41.28 -3.01 17.89
N GLY A 567 -41.85 -2.16 18.75
CA GLY A 567 -41.77 -2.30 20.20
C GLY A 567 -42.53 -3.51 20.75
N SER A 568 -41.89 -4.14 21.73
CA SER A 568 -42.45 -4.68 22.99
C SER A 568 -43.94 -5.05 23.05
N THR A 569 -44.22 -6.34 23.28
CA THR A 569 -45.22 -6.77 24.29
C THR A 569 -44.84 -8.15 24.86
N ASN A 570 -44.47 -8.14 26.15
CA ASN A 570 -44.82 -9.03 27.27
C ASN A 570 -44.73 -10.57 27.24
N ASP A 571 -44.09 -11.05 28.32
CA ASP A 571 -44.41 -12.20 29.21
C ASP A 571 -44.16 -13.64 28.73
N ASP A 572 -43.12 -14.32 29.28
CA ASP A 572 -43.26 -15.43 30.25
C ASP A 572 -41.87 -15.88 30.78
N PRO A 573 -41.68 -16.14 32.10
CA PRO A 573 -40.42 -16.60 32.68
C PRO A 573 -40.49 -18.06 33.16
N ASP A 574 -39.67 -18.98 32.64
CA ASP A 574 -39.20 -20.12 33.45
C ASP A 574 -38.05 -20.94 32.82
N ALA A 575 -37.32 -21.59 33.73
CA ALA A 575 -36.47 -22.76 33.56
C ALA A 575 -35.00 -22.61 33.12
N GLN A 576 -34.19 -22.28 34.13
CA GLN A 576 -32.82 -22.74 34.36
C GLN A 576 -32.64 -24.27 34.33
N LYS A 577 -31.42 -24.70 33.95
CA LYS A 577 -30.56 -25.82 34.44
C LYS A 577 -29.85 -26.50 33.25
N ALA A 578 -28.64 -27.05 33.32
CA ALA A 578 -27.52 -27.05 34.24
C ALA A 578 -26.35 -27.73 33.49
N VAL A 579 -25.13 -27.45 33.93
CA VAL A 579 -23.83 -27.99 33.51
C VAL A 579 -23.70 -29.49 33.82
N GLU A 580 -23.08 -30.30 32.95
CA GLU A 580 -21.97 -31.24 33.32
C GLU A 580 -21.38 -32.05 32.15
N GLU A 581 -20.07 -32.31 32.28
CA GLU A 581 -19.07 -32.89 31.39
C GLU A 581 -19.18 -34.43 31.19
N LYS A 582 -18.47 -34.96 30.17
CA LYS A 582 -17.58 -36.15 30.33
C LYS A 582 -16.69 -36.48 29.11
N PHE A 583 -15.39 -36.59 29.38
CA PHE A 583 -14.34 -37.26 28.59
C PHE A 583 -14.42 -38.80 28.69
N VAL A 584 -14.15 -39.52 27.59
CA VAL A 584 -13.62 -40.91 27.60
C VAL A 584 -12.66 -41.13 26.41
N THR A 585 -11.54 -41.80 26.69
CA THR A 585 -10.36 -42.13 25.87
C THR A 585 -10.42 -43.53 25.24
N ALA A 586 -9.76 -43.77 24.09
CA ALA A 586 -9.01 -45.02 23.76
C ALA A 586 -8.29 -44.98 22.37
N LYS A 587 -7.06 -45.54 22.31
CA LYS A 587 -6.15 -45.79 21.14
C LYS A 587 -6.25 -47.28 20.65
N PRO A 588 -5.27 -47.90 19.92
CA PRO A 588 -5.03 -47.93 18.46
C PRO A 588 -4.80 -49.36 17.84
N GLY A 589 -4.58 -49.46 16.51
CA GLY A 589 -3.97 -50.62 15.78
C GLY A 589 -4.71 -50.98 14.47
N SER A 590 -4.16 -51.49 13.36
CA SER A 590 -2.81 -51.91 12.95
C SER A 590 -2.84 -52.23 11.42
N THR A 591 -1.80 -51.82 10.68
CA THR A 591 -1.18 -52.32 9.40
C THR A 591 -1.96 -53.12 8.34
N ALA A 592 -1.83 -52.73 7.06
CA ALA A 592 -1.14 -53.51 6.00
C ALA A 592 -0.99 -52.73 4.68
N SER A 593 0.15 -52.98 4.01
CA SER A 593 0.72 -52.40 2.79
C SER A 593 0.09 -52.88 1.47
N ASN A 594 0.14 -52.04 0.43
CA ASN A 594 0.63 -52.37 -0.93
C ASN A 594 0.71 -51.14 -1.84
N ASP A 595 1.78 -51.09 -2.63
CA ASP A 595 2.21 -50.00 -3.52
C ASP A 595 1.47 -49.92 -4.88
N ILE A 596 1.76 -48.79 -5.57
CA ILE A 596 1.70 -48.47 -7.02
C ILE A 596 0.30 -48.01 -7.52
N VAL A 597 0.06 -46.80 -8.05
CA VAL A 597 0.78 -45.87 -8.96
C VAL A 597 0.37 -44.42 -8.60
N ILE A 598 1.30 -43.46 -8.45
CA ILE A 598 0.95 -42.04 -8.18
C ILE A 598 1.04 -41.22 -9.49
N ASP A 599 -0.11 -40.69 -9.89
CA ASP A 599 -0.28 -39.62 -10.88
C ASP A 599 0.30 -38.29 -10.31
N PRO A 600 1.17 -37.56 -11.04
CA PRO A 600 1.76 -36.30 -10.59
C PRO A 600 0.75 -35.21 -10.18
N SER A 601 -0.54 -35.34 -10.54
CA SER A 601 -1.57 -34.37 -10.14
C SER A 601 -2.07 -34.54 -8.70
N ALA A 602 -1.80 -35.65 -8.03
CA ALA A 602 -2.31 -35.93 -6.67
C ALA A 602 -1.37 -35.45 -5.55
N ALA A 603 -0.12 -35.08 -5.87
CA ALA A 603 0.94 -34.84 -4.88
C ALA A 603 0.88 -33.46 -4.18
N LEU A 604 -0.04 -32.57 -4.58
CA LEU A 604 -0.17 -31.21 -4.07
C LEU A 604 -1.41 -31.00 -3.17
N LEU A 605 -2.22 -32.04 -2.95
CA LEU A 605 -3.41 -31.97 -2.11
C LEU A 605 -3.16 -32.69 -0.78
N PRO A 606 -3.65 -32.16 0.35
CA PRO A 606 -3.58 -32.84 1.64
C PRO A 606 -4.16 -34.26 1.56
N SER A 607 -3.55 -35.21 2.27
CA SER A 607 -3.97 -36.62 2.29
C SER A 607 -5.48 -36.75 2.55
N GLY A 608 -6.24 -37.22 1.55
CA GLY A 608 -7.70 -37.40 1.63
C GLY A 608 -8.54 -36.42 0.80
N VAL A 609 -7.93 -35.44 0.12
CA VAL A 609 -8.61 -34.50 -0.77
C VAL A 609 -8.44 -34.91 -2.24
N ASN A 610 -9.55 -35.12 -2.96
CA ASN A 610 -9.53 -35.45 -4.38
C ASN A 610 -9.25 -34.21 -5.26
N PRO A 611 -8.62 -34.35 -6.43
CA PRO A 611 -8.37 -33.23 -7.33
C PRO A 611 -9.65 -32.55 -7.81
N PRO A 612 -9.69 -31.20 -7.85
CA PRO A 612 -10.88 -30.45 -8.22
C PRO A 612 -11.26 -30.70 -9.68
N SER A 613 -12.52 -31.04 -9.93
CA SER A 613 -13.09 -31.13 -11.27
C SER A 613 -13.65 -29.77 -11.68
N TRP A 614 -12.84 -28.99 -12.42
CA TRP A 614 -13.20 -27.64 -12.85
C TRP A 614 -14.22 -27.66 -13.99
N ILE A 615 -15.26 -26.84 -13.84
CA ILE A 615 -16.24 -26.52 -14.88
C ILE A 615 -15.82 -25.22 -15.56
N LEU A 616 -15.76 -25.22 -16.89
CA LEU A 616 -15.21 -24.12 -17.68
C LEU A 616 -16.30 -23.37 -18.45
N SER A 617 -16.16 -22.05 -18.56
CA SER A 617 -16.86 -21.28 -19.59
C SER A 617 -16.26 -21.55 -20.98
N ASP A 618 -16.95 -21.10 -22.03
CA ASP A 618 -16.30 -20.98 -23.33
C ASP A 618 -15.29 -19.81 -23.28
N PRO A 619 -14.14 -19.89 -23.98
CA PRO A 619 -13.20 -18.77 -24.05
C PRO A 619 -13.81 -17.58 -24.78
N LEU A 620 -13.76 -16.40 -24.18
CA LEU A 620 -14.20 -15.14 -24.79
C LEU A 620 -13.01 -14.28 -25.17
N SER A 621 -12.83 -13.96 -26.45
CA SER A 621 -11.78 -13.06 -26.92
C SER A 621 -12.34 -11.72 -27.40
N VAL A 622 -11.86 -10.62 -26.82
CA VAL A 622 -12.25 -9.24 -27.17
C VAL A 622 -10.99 -8.38 -27.26
N ASN A 623 -10.84 -7.67 -28.39
CA ASN A 623 -9.68 -6.81 -28.70
C ASN A 623 -8.33 -7.43 -28.28
N LYS A 624 -8.10 -8.68 -28.71
CA LYS A 624 -6.91 -9.52 -28.43
C LYS A 624 -6.75 -9.99 -26.98
N SER A 625 -7.53 -9.49 -26.03
CA SER A 625 -7.58 -10.09 -24.69
C SER A 625 -8.47 -11.33 -24.72
N THR A 626 -8.13 -12.36 -23.95
CA THR A 626 -8.93 -13.59 -23.83
C THR A 626 -9.28 -13.85 -22.38
N PHE A 627 -10.51 -14.27 -22.13
CA PHE A 627 -11.09 -14.55 -20.82
C PHE A 627 -11.60 -15.98 -20.76
N LEU A 628 -11.38 -16.66 -19.63
CA LEU A 628 -11.89 -18.01 -19.36
C LEU A 628 -12.21 -18.13 -17.87
N ALA A 629 -13.42 -18.57 -17.53
CA ALA A 629 -13.78 -18.84 -16.14
C ALA A 629 -13.67 -20.34 -15.82
N HIS A 630 -13.20 -20.63 -14.61
CA HIS A 630 -13.18 -21.93 -13.97
C HIS A 630 -14.04 -21.86 -12.71
N CYS A 631 -14.95 -22.81 -12.50
CA CYS A 631 -15.64 -22.93 -11.23
C CYS A 631 -15.64 -24.37 -10.70
N VAL A 632 -15.69 -24.52 -9.38
CA VAL A 632 -15.68 -25.83 -8.71
C VAL A 632 -16.53 -25.78 -7.44
N PRO A 633 -17.30 -26.84 -7.11
CA PRO A 633 -17.99 -26.91 -5.83
C PRO A 633 -16.98 -26.89 -4.68
N CYS A 634 -17.31 -26.20 -3.60
CA CYS A 634 -16.47 -26.10 -2.42
C CYS A 634 -17.32 -25.89 -1.18
N ASP A 635 -17.07 -26.63 -0.11
CA ASP A 635 -17.91 -26.61 1.10
C ASP A 635 -17.21 -25.98 2.32
N ASN A 636 -15.91 -25.67 2.24
CA ASN A 636 -15.17 -25.09 3.36
C ASN A 636 -14.02 -24.18 2.91
N LYS A 637 -13.65 -23.21 3.75
CA LYS A 637 -12.67 -22.15 3.44
C LYS A 637 -11.30 -22.71 3.07
N SER A 638 -10.82 -23.71 3.81
CA SER A 638 -9.50 -24.35 3.57
C SER A 638 -9.42 -25.00 2.19
N LEU A 639 -10.51 -25.62 1.75
CA LEU A 639 -10.61 -26.26 0.44
C LEU A 639 -10.63 -25.23 -0.71
N ALA A 640 -11.24 -24.07 -0.49
CA ALA A 640 -11.28 -22.99 -1.49
C ALA A 640 -9.88 -22.50 -1.87
N SER A 641 -9.06 -22.16 -0.87
CA SER A 641 -7.67 -21.74 -1.08
C SER A 641 -6.81 -22.87 -1.68
N THR A 642 -7.05 -24.12 -1.26
CA THR A 642 -6.36 -25.30 -1.80
C THR A 642 -6.66 -25.51 -3.30
N TYR A 643 -7.92 -25.32 -3.71
CA TYR A 643 -8.31 -25.47 -5.11
C TYR A 643 -7.70 -24.39 -6.01
N ILE A 644 -7.72 -23.13 -5.58
CA ILE A 644 -7.09 -22.03 -6.35
C ILE A 644 -5.58 -22.31 -6.52
N THR A 645 -4.90 -22.70 -5.44
CA THR A 645 -3.47 -23.06 -5.47
C THR A 645 -3.19 -24.26 -6.37
N HIS A 646 -4.06 -25.28 -6.34
CA HIS A 646 -3.96 -26.44 -7.22
C HIS A 646 -4.13 -26.03 -8.70
N LEU A 647 -5.08 -25.15 -9.03
CA LEU A 647 -5.29 -24.69 -10.41
C LEU A 647 -4.06 -23.95 -10.96
N LEU A 648 -3.47 -23.06 -10.16
CA LEU A 648 -2.29 -22.29 -10.52
C LEU A 648 -1.03 -23.17 -10.67
N SER A 649 -0.88 -24.19 -9.84
CA SER A 649 0.30 -25.09 -9.89
C SER A 649 0.21 -26.14 -11.00
N THR A 650 -0.99 -26.63 -11.31
CA THR A 650 -1.18 -27.71 -12.30
C THR A 650 -1.39 -27.19 -13.73
N ASN A 651 -1.97 -26.00 -13.90
CA ASN A 651 -2.25 -25.44 -15.22
C ASN A 651 -1.30 -24.29 -15.58
N LYS A 652 -0.22 -24.63 -16.28
CA LYS A 652 0.81 -23.66 -16.73
C LYS A 652 0.27 -22.48 -17.55
N LYS A 653 -0.85 -22.64 -18.26
CA LYS A 653 -1.44 -21.55 -19.04
C LYS A 653 -2.14 -20.53 -18.15
N VAL A 654 -2.79 -21.01 -17.09
CA VAL A 654 -3.45 -20.19 -16.07
C VAL A 654 -2.38 -19.51 -15.20
N ALA A 655 -1.34 -20.25 -14.80
CA ALA A 655 -0.21 -19.72 -14.03
C ALA A 655 0.53 -18.56 -14.72
N THR A 656 0.59 -18.57 -16.05
CA THR A 656 1.27 -17.54 -16.86
C THR A 656 0.31 -16.50 -17.45
N ALA A 657 -0.96 -16.53 -17.03
CA ALA A 657 -1.93 -15.52 -17.42
C ALA A 657 -1.60 -14.16 -16.81
N THR A 658 -2.21 -13.09 -17.34
CA THR A 658 -1.98 -11.73 -16.85
C THR A 658 -2.69 -11.50 -15.52
N HIS A 659 -3.90 -12.04 -15.37
CA HIS A 659 -4.70 -11.95 -14.15
C HIS A 659 -5.52 -13.25 -13.97
N ASN A 660 -5.67 -13.71 -12.74
CA ASN A 660 -6.44 -14.86 -12.27
C ASN A 660 -7.37 -14.43 -11.13
N ILE A 661 -8.36 -13.63 -11.49
CA ILE A 661 -9.32 -13.03 -10.57
C ILE A 661 -10.12 -14.15 -9.89
N SER A 662 -10.24 -14.17 -8.57
CA SER A 662 -10.95 -15.24 -7.87
C SER A 662 -12.00 -14.71 -6.90
N ALA A 663 -13.06 -15.47 -6.70
CA ALA A 663 -14.07 -15.21 -5.68
C ALA A 663 -14.74 -16.51 -5.24
N TRP A 664 -15.17 -16.57 -3.98
CA TRP A 664 -15.89 -17.72 -3.47
C TRP A 664 -16.92 -17.34 -2.40
N ARG A 665 -17.99 -18.13 -2.31
CA ARG A 665 -19.07 -17.96 -1.33
C ARG A 665 -19.42 -19.30 -0.72
N LEU A 666 -19.26 -19.42 0.59
CA LEU A 666 -19.50 -20.65 1.35
C LEU A 666 -20.57 -20.39 2.39
N LYS A 667 -21.48 -21.35 2.53
CA LYS A 667 -22.52 -21.35 3.54
C LYS A 667 -22.55 -22.69 4.25
N GLU A 668 -22.23 -22.67 5.54
CA GLU A 668 -22.27 -23.88 6.35
C GLU A 668 -23.72 -24.34 6.56
N PRO A 669 -24.04 -25.62 6.27
CA PRO A 669 -25.41 -26.14 6.39
C PRO A 669 -25.97 -26.10 7.82
N ASP A 670 -25.10 -26.29 8.83
CA ASP A 670 -25.52 -26.52 10.21
C ASP A 670 -25.60 -25.23 11.04
N THR A 671 -24.71 -24.27 10.78
CA THR A 671 -24.56 -23.03 11.55
C THR A 671 -25.18 -21.82 10.84
N GLY A 672 -25.40 -21.92 9.52
CA GLY A 672 -25.85 -20.80 8.69
C GLY A 672 -24.80 -19.70 8.49
N VAL A 673 -23.58 -19.89 9.00
CA VAL A 673 -22.47 -18.94 8.85
C VAL A 673 -22.11 -18.82 7.38
N VAL A 674 -22.04 -17.57 6.92
CA VAL A 674 -21.65 -17.21 5.56
C VAL A 674 -20.22 -16.70 5.59
N VAL A 675 -19.35 -17.33 4.81
CA VAL A 675 -17.98 -16.89 4.60
C VAL A 675 -17.78 -16.68 3.11
N GLN A 676 -17.28 -15.50 2.73
CA GLN A 676 -17.05 -15.16 1.34
C GLN A 676 -15.81 -14.28 1.23
N ASP A 677 -15.10 -14.38 0.11
CA ASP A 677 -13.84 -13.67 -0.11
C ASP A 677 -13.57 -13.53 -1.62
N SER A 678 -12.69 -12.62 -1.99
CA SER A 678 -12.30 -12.37 -3.39
C SER A 678 -10.93 -11.75 -3.54
N ASP A 679 -10.29 -12.01 -4.67
CA ASP A 679 -8.99 -11.49 -5.06
C ASP A 679 -9.05 -10.95 -6.51
N ASP A 680 -8.57 -9.73 -6.69
CA ASP A 680 -8.50 -9.04 -7.97
C ASP A 680 -7.34 -9.53 -8.86
N ASP A 681 -6.30 -10.15 -8.29
CA ASP A 681 -5.03 -10.53 -8.94
C ASP A 681 -4.47 -9.44 -9.87
N GLY A 682 -4.42 -8.20 -9.38
CA GLY A 682 -3.93 -7.03 -10.11
C GLY A 682 -4.89 -6.47 -11.19
N GLU A 683 -6.05 -7.09 -11.41
CA GLU A 683 -7.14 -6.53 -12.21
C GLU A 683 -8.07 -5.72 -11.28
N THR A 684 -7.65 -4.51 -10.93
CA THR A 684 -8.32 -3.67 -9.92
C THR A 684 -9.85 -3.64 -10.04
N ALA A 685 -10.52 -3.89 -8.92
CA ALA A 685 -11.97 -3.98 -8.71
C ALA A 685 -12.68 -5.19 -9.37
N ALA A 686 -11.97 -6.16 -9.94
CA ALA A 686 -12.59 -7.30 -10.63
C ALA A 686 -13.08 -8.42 -9.69
N GLY A 687 -12.33 -8.74 -8.64
CA GLY A 687 -12.63 -9.75 -7.62
C GLY A 687 -13.87 -9.37 -6.80
N GLY A 688 -13.94 -8.14 -6.30
CA GLY A 688 -15.14 -7.65 -5.62
C GLY A 688 -16.40 -7.68 -6.52
N ARG A 689 -16.26 -7.31 -7.81
CA ARG A 689 -17.35 -7.40 -8.80
C ARG A 689 -17.75 -8.83 -9.12
N LEU A 690 -16.77 -9.74 -9.17
CA LEU A 690 -17.00 -11.17 -9.39
C LEU A 690 -17.74 -11.78 -8.20
N LEU A 691 -17.37 -11.42 -6.98
CA LEU A 691 -18.07 -11.83 -5.76
C LEU A 691 -19.51 -11.32 -5.74
N HIS A 692 -19.72 -10.06 -6.12
CA HIS A 692 -21.07 -9.49 -6.22
C HIS A 692 -21.94 -10.21 -7.26
N LEU A 693 -21.38 -10.56 -8.43
CA LEU A 693 -22.08 -11.40 -9.41
C LEU A 693 -22.54 -12.73 -8.79
N MET A 694 -21.68 -13.38 -8.00
CA MET A 694 -22.04 -14.62 -7.30
C MET A 694 -23.16 -14.41 -6.27
N GLN A 695 -23.20 -13.26 -5.60
CA GLN A 695 -24.29 -12.87 -4.70
C GLN A 695 -25.61 -12.72 -5.45
N LEU A 696 -25.63 -11.97 -6.55
CA LEU A 696 -26.81 -11.76 -7.39
C LEU A 696 -27.36 -13.07 -7.98
N MET A 697 -26.46 -13.99 -8.32
CA MET A 697 -26.83 -15.30 -8.87
C MET A 697 -27.25 -16.32 -7.79
N ASP A 698 -27.27 -15.92 -6.51
CA ASP A 698 -27.52 -16.79 -5.36
C ASP A 698 -26.63 -18.05 -5.40
N ALA A 699 -25.38 -17.87 -5.86
CA ALA A 699 -24.42 -18.95 -6.02
C ALA A 699 -23.69 -19.19 -4.70
N TRP A 700 -23.85 -20.39 -4.16
CA TRP A 700 -23.29 -20.82 -2.87
C TRP A 700 -22.45 -22.09 -3.05
N ASN A 701 -21.51 -22.28 -2.12
CA ASN A 701 -20.62 -23.43 -2.04
C ASN A 701 -19.85 -23.65 -3.34
N VAL A 702 -19.29 -22.57 -3.87
CA VAL A 702 -18.57 -22.56 -5.15
C VAL A 702 -17.42 -21.55 -5.12
N VAL A 703 -16.32 -21.95 -5.75
CA VAL A 703 -15.16 -21.11 -6.06
C VAL A 703 -15.18 -20.80 -7.55
N VAL A 704 -14.92 -19.54 -7.92
CA VAL A 704 -14.80 -19.10 -9.31
C VAL A 704 -13.45 -18.43 -9.51
N VAL A 705 -12.74 -18.79 -10.57
CA VAL A 705 -11.49 -18.15 -11.02
C VAL A 705 -11.64 -17.74 -12.48
N VAL A 706 -11.59 -16.44 -12.75
CA VAL A 706 -11.60 -15.87 -14.10
C VAL A 706 -10.17 -15.51 -14.51
N THR A 707 -9.67 -16.26 -15.48
CA THR A 707 -8.34 -16.04 -16.05
C THR A 707 -8.42 -15.11 -17.25
N ARG A 708 -7.61 -14.06 -17.25
CA ARG A 708 -7.43 -13.11 -18.35
C ARG A 708 -6.01 -13.16 -18.90
N TRP A 709 -5.89 -13.34 -20.21
CA TRP A 709 -4.66 -13.09 -20.97
C TRP A 709 -4.76 -11.74 -21.69
N TYR A 710 -3.93 -10.77 -21.29
CA TYR A 710 -3.95 -9.43 -21.84
C TYR A 710 -3.37 -9.37 -23.25
N GLY A 711 -4.14 -8.79 -24.18
CA GLY A 711 -3.79 -8.73 -25.60
C GLY A 711 -3.01 -7.50 -26.06
N GLY A 712 -2.56 -6.64 -25.13
CA GLY A 712 -1.87 -5.39 -25.46
C GLY A 712 -2.78 -4.17 -25.71
N VAL A 713 -4.11 -4.32 -25.59
CA VAL A 713 -5.09 -3.23 -25.77
C VAL A 713 -5.88 -3.04 -24.47
N LYS A 714 -5.85 -1.84 -23.90
CA LYS A 714 -6.64 -1.48 -22.72
C LYS A 714 -8.13 -1.52 -23.08
N LEU A 715 -8.89 -2.38 -22.41
CA LEU A 715 -10.32 -2.57 -22.63
C LEU A 715 -11.20 -1.58 -21.84
N GLY A 716 -10.62 -0.78 -20.94
CA GLY A 716 -11.41 0.08 -20.05
C GLY A 716 -12.43 -0.75 -19.25
N PRO A 717 -13.65 -0.25 -19.02
CA PRO A 717 -14.71 -0.96 -18.32
C PRO A 717 -15.22 -2.23 -19.04
N GLU A 718 -15.00 -2.37 -20.35
CA GLU A 718 -15.48 -3.54 -21.13
C GLU A 718 -14.91 -4.87 -20.60
N ARG A 719 -13.75 -4.83 -19.96
CA ARG A 719 -13.15 -6.02 -19.31
C ARG A 719 -14.05 -6.62 -18.24
N PHE A 720 -14.75 -5.79 -17.45
CA PHE A 720 -15.65 -6.27 -16.39
C PHE A 720 -16.87 -6.96 -16.97
N ARG A 721 -17.41 -6.45 -18.09
CA ARG A 721 -18.46 -7.14 -18.84
C ARG A 721 -18.01 -8.52 -19.31
N CYS A 722 -16.77 -8.63 -19.78
CA CYS A 722 -16.21 -9.91 -20.22
C CYS A 722 -16.02 -10.87 -19.05
N ILE A 723 -15.42 -10.40 -17.94
CA ILE A 723 -15.17 -11.17 -16.71
C ILE A 723 -16.48 -11.72 -16.15
N ASN A 724 -17.49 -10.87 -15.96
CA ASN A 724 -18.79 -11.29 -15.44
C ASN A 724 -19.53 -12.21 -16.42
N GLY A 725 -19.39 -11.96 -17.73
CA GLY A 725 -19.99 -12.80 -18.77
C GLY A 725 -19.49 -14.24 -18.70
N VAL A 726 -18.16 -14.44 -18.67
CA VAL A 726 -17.58 -15.79 -18.60
C VAL A 726 -17.84 -16.46 -17.25
N ALA A 727 -17.80 -15.71 -16.14
CA ALA A 727 -18.12 -16.22 -14.82
C ALA A 727 -19.57 -16.72 -14.71
N LYS A 728 -20.52 -15.91 -15.18
CA LYS A 728 -21.95 -16.28 -15.25
C LYS A 728 -22.15 -17.56 -16.05
N GLU A 729 -21.49 -17.67 -17.19
CA GLU A 729 -21.59 -18.86 -18.04
C GLU A 729 -21.06 -20.12 -17.33
N ALA A 730 -19.90 -20.04 -16.67
CA ALA A 730 -19.35 -21.16 -15.90
C ALA A 730 -20.27 -21.56 -14.74
N LEU A 731 -20.82 -20.59 -14.00
CA LEU A 731 -21.75 -20.84 -12.90
C LEU A 731 -23.05 -21.52 -13.36
N VAL A 732 -23.60 -21.08 -14.50
CA VAL A 732 -24.79 -21.70 -15.11
C VAL A 732 -24.47 -23.11 -15.59
N LYS A 733 -23.35 -23.32 -16.29
CA LYS A 733 -22.88 -24.66 -16.71
C LYS A 733 -22.69 -25.59 -15.51
N GLY A 734 -22.21 -25.04 -14.39
CA GLY A 734 -22.01 -25.75 -13.14
C GLY A 734 -23.26 -25.95 -12.29
N ARG A 735 -24.41 -25.41 -12.71
CA ARG A 735 -25.71 -25.49 -11.99
C ARG A 735 -25.65 -24.98 -10.56
N PHE A 736 -24.84 -23.95 -10.30
CA PHE A 736 -24.72 -23.32 -8.99
C PHE A 736 -25.79 -22.25 -8.73
N CYS A 737 -26.66 -22.01 -9.69
CA CYS A 737 -27.67 -20.96 -9.64
C CYS A 737 -29.06 -21.58 -9.83
N LYS A 738 -30.07 -21.02 -9.17
CA LYS A 738 -31.47 -21.43 -9.35
C LYS A 738 -31.91 -21.07 -10.78
N GLU A 739 -32.47 -22.02 -11.53
CA GLU A 739 -33.01 -21.73 -12.86
C GLU A 739 -34.15 -20.70 -12.75
N GLU A 740 -34.02 -19.58 -13.47
CA GLU A 740 -35.15 -18.67 -13.67
C GLU A 740 -36.25 -19.41 -14.43
N ASN A 741 -37.38 -19.60 -13.76
CA ASN A 741 -38.59 -20.16 -14.33
C ASN A 741 -39.16 -19.15 -15.33
N THR A 742 -38.60 -19.10 -16.54
CA THR A 742 -39.14 -18.30 -17.64
C THR A 742 -40.45 -18.93 -18.10
N GLY A 743 -41.53 -18.50 -17.46
CA GLY A 743 -42.89 -18.83 -17.85
C GLY A 743 -43.08 -18.53 -19.33
N LYS A 744 -43.31 -19.59 -20.12
CA LYS A 744 -43.83 -19.50 -21.49
C LYS A 744 -45.07 -18.61 -21.47
N LYS A 745 -44.96 -17.38 -21.97
CA LYS A 745 -46.11 -16.64 -22.51
C LYS A 745 -46.62 -17.40 -23.74
N GLY A 746 -47.48 -18.37 -23.49
CA GLY A 746 -48.32 -18.97 -24.52
C GLY A 746 -49.23 -17.89 -25.09
N LYS A 747 -49.17 -17.69 -26.41
CA LYS A 747 -50.25 -17.07 -27.17
C LYS A 747 -51.56 -17.78 -26.84
N LYS A 748 -52.51 -17.05 -26.29
CA LYS A 748 -53.92 -17.08 -26.70
C LYS A 748 -54.59 -15.78 -26.34
#